data_AF-A0A2Z5YS50-F1
#
_entry.id   AF-A0A2Z5YS50-F1
#
_cell.length_a   1.000
_cell.length_b   1.000
_cell.length_c   1.000
_cell.angle_alpha   90.00
_cell.angle_beta   90.00
_cell.angle_gamma   90.00
#
_symmetry.space_group_name_H-M   'P 1'
#
loop_
_entity.id
_entity.type
_entity.pdbx_description
1 polymer ?
#
loop_
_entity_poly.entity_id
_entity_poly.type
_entity_poly.pdbx_seq_one_letter_code
_entity_poly.pdbx_strand_id
1 'polypeptide(L)'
;MLIGAPGAWLSGGKGHDTYNVWSADVRILERAGEGVDTFNARFWGAVTLPDNVENLVLFTKGNTLGVGNALANTITASPYGSTLNGMAGNDTLIGGAGSDIFEFGKGSGRDTVVNFQQGWDSIRLKDFGVHSFEELLTHGRQVGADVQFYLGGDTLVLQNTALFKLQATDFEFRLPAPQATEGYLEMDGAGRAFNAHGWYVHNNAWGSGQLVEGVDYTLDSVYSRDDMTSGTEFTWSYPYGTKSAYNILAYPEVSFGVNPKAAVGHKGNPTDTAAVFPVQVDDIASLKIDFDVSFSGTVSGFNVSYDIWLTDKPFGGRESITNELMVWLHTGDFPPVGKVVGTYTQDGQTASIYHEGTYTAVVFDKDWPSGQLDMVALLGTLEKLGIVSSDEYLASINLGAEVVFGNGSLTVNNLDFTLETRGDDGTIIRKEVTGAGTTVTEIPPEPAVHVEDIVTAGALVGFKSTTHDGDLSKTEWCNTDGKLVKSEVAKCHGEMTETQFFDANGKFTGADQFTEKADGKTSLQHFDQNWTFLGAENTVVLASGQTSIRSYDSGWHFTGARNVVDKGDGASSIRYYDAKWQFTGSDEISVKDGVTSTRHFDANAKFTGADNLSVRDDGSVWNLHYDKDWKFAGAEVSRPAADGVVVTTEYDSHWTALERTHDGTIGDDIISAGWGSNLLRGGFGSDILIGGGGKDMFVFDTTIGNDDVDILRGFKHGTDKIALDSHIFDDVDVGGHFALSAFAAGPTAVDADDRIIYDRASGNLYYDPDGNGAAEAVQFAHLDNRPVLTAQDFILMV
;
A
#
# COMPACT_ATOMS: atom_id res chain seq x y z
N MET A 1 -41.47 30.29 47.76
CA MET A 1 -41.18 30.02 46.32
C MET A 1 -41.74 31.13 45.46
N LEU A 2 -40.87 31.78 44.67
CA LEU A 2 -41.17 32.90 43.80
C LEU A 2 -40.74 32.60 42.36
N ILE A 3 -41.44 33.17 41.38
CA ILE A 3 -41.20 32.96 39.93
C ILE A 3 -40.94 34.33 39.30
N GLY A 4 -39.74 34.52 38.75
CA GLY A 4 -39.32 35.78 38.10
C GLY A 4 -39.45 35.72 36.58
N ALA A 5 -40.38 36.52 36.04
CA ALA A 5 -40.44 36.85 34.62
C ALA A 5 -39.46 38.01 34.30
N PRO A 6 -39.10 38.26 33.02
CA PRO A 6 -38.21 39.36 32.64
C PRO A 6 -38.60 40.70 33.30
N GLY A 7 -37.61 41.37 33.90
CA GLY A 7 -37.76 42.66 34.60
C GLY A 7 -38.39 42.59 36.01
N ALA A 8 -38.67 41.40 36.55
CA ALA A 8 -39.28 41.26 37.88
C ALA A 8 -38.34 41.65 39.04
N TRP A 9 -38.94 42.15 40.12
CA TRP A 9 -38.31 42.33 41.43
C TRP A 9 -38.93 41.34 42.41
N LEU A 10 -38.13 40.43 42.96
CA LEU A 10 -38.56 39.39 43.89
C LEU A 10 -38.00 39.67 45.29
N SER A 11 -38.80 39.41 46.32
CA SER A 11 -38.38 39.47 47.73
C SER A 11 -39.18 38.42 48.51
N GLY A 12 -38.50 37.47 49.14
CA GLY A 12 -39.13 36.36 49.87
C GLY A 12 -39.46 36.70 51.32
N GLY A 13 -38.61 37.50 51.96
CA GLY A 13 -38.79 37.89 53.36
C GLY A 13 -38.37 36.77 54.30
N LYS A 14 -39.06 36.63 55.45
CA LYS A 14 -38.68 35.62 56.45
C LYS A 14 -38.99 34.19 56.00
N GLY A 15 -38.05 33.28 56.23
CA GLY A 15 -38.17 31.85 55.95
C GLY A 15 -37.14 31.41 54.93
N HIS A 16 -37.14 30.12 54.58
CA HIS A 16 -36.29 29.61 53.50
C HIS A 16 -37.05 29.74 52.18
N ASP A 17 -36.66 30.70 51.34
CA ASP A 17 -37.27 30.98 50.06
C ASP A 17 -36.52 30.38 48.88
N THR A 18 -37.22 30.30 47.75
CA THR A 18 -36.67 29.76 46.50
C THR A 18 -37.13 30.61 45.34
N TYR A 19 -36.19 31.23 44.64
CA TYR A 19 -36.37 32.06 43.46
C TYR A 19 -36.12 31.22 42.22
N ASN A 20 -37.16 30.93 41.45
CA ASN A 20 -36.99 30.36 40.11
C ASN A 20 -36.96 31.50 39.08
N VAL A 21 -35.84 31.67 38.39
CA VAL A 21 -35.58 32.84 37.55
C VAL A 21 -35.29 32.40 36.11
N TRP A 22 -36.05 32.92 35.15
CA TRP A 22 -35.94 32.59 33.72
C TRP A 22 -35.32 33.72 32.87
N SER A 23 -34.83 34.80 33.49
CA SER A 23 -34.18 35.90 32.78
C SER A 23 -33.10 36.57 33.63
N ALA A 24 -32.00 36.98 33.00
CA ALA A 24 -30.85 37.60 33.66
C ALA A 24 -31.13 39.01 34.23
N ASP A 25 -32.23 39.64 33.83
CA ASP A 25 -32.63 40.98 34.25
C ASP A 25 -33.51 41.01 35.51
N VAL A 26 -33.87 39.84 36.06
CA VAL A 26 -34.60 39.73 37.32
C VAL A 26 -33.73 40.18 38.49
N ARG A 27 -34.32 40.95 39.42
CA ARG A 27 -33.67 41.40 40.65
C ARG A 27 -34.27 40.66 41.83
N ILE A 28 -33.42 40.11 42.70
CA ILE A 28 -33.82 39.51 43.97
C ILE A 28 -33.30 40.40 45.10
N LEU A 29 -34.14 40.65 46.10
CA LEU A 29 -33.83 41.46 47.27
C LEU A 29 -34.12 40.67 48.53
N GLU A 30 -33.05 40.16 49.14
CA GLU A 30 -33.08 39.50 50.44
C GLU A 30 -32.39 40.33 51.52
N ARG A 31 -32.84 40.16 52.76
CA ARG A 31 -32.28 40.84 53.93
C ARG A 31 -31.54 39.84 54.82
N ALA A 32 -30.48 40.34 55.44
CA ALA A 32 -29.66 39.55 56.36
C ALA A 32 -30.50 38.92 57.49
N GLY A 33 -30.30 37.61 57.69
CA GLY A 33 -30.92 36.85 58.78
C GLY A 33 -32.40 36.55 58.61
N GLU A 34 -32.94 36.70 57.40
CA GLU A 34 -34.33 36.32 57.10
C GLU A 34 -34.49 34.84 56.72
N GLY A 35 -33.42 34.11 56.39
CA GLY A 35 -33.55 32.72 56.00
C GLY A 35 -32.26 32.06 55.55
N VAL A 36 -32.46 30.99 54.75
CA VAL A 36 -31.45 30.33 53.93
C VAL A 36 -32.13 30.14 52.58
N ASP A 37 -31.72 30.91 51.61
CA ASP A 37 -32.49 31.17 50.40
C ASP A 37 -31.81 30.60 49.16
N THR A 38 -32.61 30.19 48.18
CA THR A 38 -32.11 29.48 46.99
C THR A 38 -32.46 30.19 45.69
N PHE A 39 -31.45 30.53 44.90
CA PHE A 39 -31.59 30.99 43.52
C PHE A 39 -31.48 29.80 42.56
N ASN A 40 -32.58 29.45 41.89
CA ASN A 40 -32.60 28.52 40.76
C ASN A 40 -32.53 29.28 39.43
N ALA A 41 -31.35 29.29 38.80
CA ALA A 41 -31.12 29.97 37.53
C ALA A 41 -31.53 29.09 36.34
N ARG A 42 -32.45 29.60 35.52
CA ARG A 42 -33.08 28.90 34.38
C ARG A 42 -32.96 29.68 33.06
N PHE A 43 -31.93 30.50 32.92
CA PHE A 43 -31.70 31.39 31.78
C PHE A 43 -30.27 31.29 31.26
N TRP A 44 -30.02 31.83 30.07
CA TRP A 44 -28.68 31.86 29.47
C TRP A 44 -27.83 33.02 29.98
N GLY A 45 -26.63 32.74 30.49
CA GLY A 45 -25.67 33.74 30.95
C GLY A 45 -25.05 33.45 32.31
N ALA A 46 -24.07 34.27 32.68
CA ALA A 46 -23.44 34.26 33.99
C ALA A 46 -24.43 34.68 35.08
N VAL A 47 -24.29 34.09 36.26
CA VAL A 47 -25.14 34.34 37.43
C VAL A 47 -24.26 34.76 38.59
N THR A 48 -24.65 35.84 39.28
CA THR A 48 -24.03 36.26 40.54
C THR A 48 -25.09 36.26 41.62
N LEU A 49 -24.80 35.61 42.75
CA LEU A 49 -25.70 35.62 43.90
C LEU A 49 -25.85 37.06 44.42
N PRO A 50 -27.09 37.55 44.55
CA PRO A 50 -27.36 38.79 45.28
C PRO A 50 -26.95 38.67 46.74
N ASP A 51 -26.80 39.81 47.41
CA ASP A 51 -26.56 39.83 48.86
C ASP A 51 -27.64 39.06 49.63
N ASN A 52 -27.24 38.37 50.71
CA ASN A 52 -28.13 37.64 51.61
C ASN A 52 -28.88 36.45 50.97
N VAL A 53 -28.38 35.92 49.85
CA VAL A 53 -28.85 34.65 49.28
C VAL A 53 -27.74 33.61 49.41
N GLU A 54 -28.03 32.45 49.99
CA GLU A 54 -27.02 31.45 50.34
C GLU A 54 -26.80 30.39 49.28
N ASN A 55 -27.82 29.98 48.53
CA ASN A 55 -27.72 28.86 47.60
C ASN A 55 -27.95 29.26 46.15
N LEU A 56 -27.14 28.72 45.24
CA LEU A 56 -27.28 28.88 43.79
C LEU A 56 -27.34 27.50 43.12
N VAL A 57 -28.30 27.31 42.22
CA VAL A 57 -28.40 26.11 41.37
C VAL A 57 -28.52 26.52 39.91
N LEU A 58 -27.57 26.07 39.09
CA LEU A 58 -27.52 26.33 37.65
C LEU A 58 -28.23 25.21 36.88
N PHE A 59 -29.33 25.51 36.19
CA PHE A 59 -30.12 24.47 35.51
C PHE A 59 -29.87 24.33 34.01
N THR A 60 -29.32 25.36 33.36
CA THR A 60 -29.28 25.39 31.90
C THR A 60 -27.87 25.29 31.36
N LYS A 61 -27.76 24.76 30.15
CA LYS A 61 -26.56 24.76 29.31
C LYS A 61 -25.92 26.15 29.12
N GLY A 62 -26.71 27.22 29.26
CA GLY A 62 -26.24 28.59 29.13
C GLY A 62 -25.64 29.18 30.40
N ASN A 63 -25.76 28.49 31.54
CA ASN A 63 -25.21 28.94 32.81
C ASN A 63 -23.74 28.52 32.94
N THR A 64 -22.87 29.16 32.18
CA THR A 64 -21.44 28.80 32.15
C THR A 64 -20.63 29.35 33.32
N LEU A 65 -21.20 30.26 34.13
CA LEU A 65 -20.55 30.89 35.29
C LEU A 65 -21.56 31.13 36.42
N GLY A 66 -21.24 30.65 37.63
CA GLY A 66 -21.93 30.93 38.88
C GLY A 66 -20.99 31.57 39.90
N VAL A 67 -21.32 32.76 40.37
CA VAL A 67 -20.52 33.54 41.32
C VAL A 67 -21.31 33.71 42.62
N GLY A 68 -20.67 33.42 43.75
CA GLY A 68 -21.20 33.62 45.09
C GLY A 68 -21.18 35.08 45.55
N ASN A 69 -21.36 35.28 46.85
CA ASN A 69 -21.27 36.55 47.54
C ASN A 69 -20.32 36.41 48.75
N ALA A 70 -20.44 37.24 49.79
CA ALA A 70 -19.53 37.23 50.94
C ALA A 70 -19.96 36.24 52.06
N LEU A 71 -20.98 35.41 51.83
CA LEU A 71 -21.54 34.47 52.80
C LEU A 71 -20.98 33.06 52.57
N ALA A 72 -21.33 32.12 53.45
CA ALA A 72 -21.10 30.70 53.18
C ALA A 72 -22.15 30.19 52.19
N ASN A 73 -21.81 30.16 50.91
CA ASN A 73 -22.70 29.77 49.83
C ASN A 73 -22.66 28.27 49.52
N THR A 74 -23.79 27.72 49.06
CA THR A 74 -23.82 26.42 48.38
C THR A 74 -24.14 26.63 46.91
N ILE A 75 -23.19 26.37 46.01
CA ILE A 75 -23.33 26.58 44.57
C ILE A 75 -23.29 25.24 43.87
N THR A 76 -24.34 24.88 43.13
CA THR A 76 -24.43 23.66 42.33
C THR A 76 -24.30 23.98 40.85
N ALA A 77 -23.30 23.39 40.22
CA ALA A 77 -23.04 23.48 38.78
C ALA A 77 -24.16 22.85 37.94
N SER A 78 -24.19 23.21 36.66
CA SER A 78 -25.12 22.61 35.72
C SER A 78 -24.65 21.22 35.30
N PRO A 79 -25.54 20.33 34.81
CA PRO A 79 -25.13 19.06 34.21
C PRO A 79 -24.25 19.18 32.96
N TYR A 80 -24.01 20.40 32.44
CA TYR A 80 -23.33 20.66 31.17
C TYR A 80 -21.93 21.29 31.35
N GLY A 81 -21.43 21.39 32.59
CA GLY A 81 -20.19 22.08 32.93
C GLY A 81 -20.42 23.56 33.29
N SER A 82 -19.71 24.07 34.28
CA SER A 82 -19.86 25.42 34.82
C SER A 82 -18.57 25.89 35.50
N THR A 83 -18.27 27.18 35.38
CA THR A 83 -17.28 27.82 36.25
C THR A 83 -17.97 28.26 37.54
N LEU A 84 -17.47 27.81 38.69
CA LEU A 84 -17.98 28.17 40.01
C LEU A 84 -16.94 29.01 40.76
N ASN A 85 -17.36 30.14 41.30
CA ASN A 85 -16.54 31.00 42.14
C ASN A 85 -17.32 31.32 43.41
N GLY A 86 -16.90 30.77 44.56
CA GLY A 86 -17.55 31.02 45.86
C GLY A 86 -17.45 32.47 46.34
N MET A 87 -16.45 33.20 45.84
CA MET A 87 -16.01 34.51 46.33
C MET A 87 -15.38 34.39 47.71
N ALA A 88 -15.96 35.01 48.74
CA ALA A 88 -15.42 35.00 50.09
C ALA A 88 -16.44 34.35 51.02
N GLY A 89 -16.01 33.47 51.91
CA GLY A 89 -16.96 32.73 52.71
C GLY A 89 -16.34 31.44 53.19
N ASN A 90 -17.18 30.47 53.54
CA ASN A 90 -16.74 29.08 53.60
C ASN A 90 -17.72 28.33 52.73
N ASP A 91 -17.41 28.23 51.45
CA ASP A 91 -18.37 27.84 50.44
C ASP A 91 -18.40 26.32 50.22
N THR A 92 -19.52 25.82 49.72
CA THR A 92 -19.67 24.46 49.21
C THR A 92 -19.97 24.55 47.72
N LEU A 93 -19.00 24.17 46.90
CA LEU A 93 -19.09 24.17 45.44
C LEU A 93 -19.33 22.74 44.98
N ILE A 94 -20.49 22.46 44.40
CA ILE A 94 -20.93 21.12 44.03
C ILE A 94 -20.83 20.98 42.51
N GLY A 95 -19.92 20.11 42.06
CA GLY A 95 -19.75 19.74 40.65
C GLY A 95 -20.96 19.02 40.07
N GLY A 96 -21.19 19.25 38.80
CA GLY A 96 -22.18 18.62 37.94
C GLY A 96 -21.61 17.41 37.20
N ALA A 97 -22.28 17.03 36.11
CA ALA A 97 -21.89 15.88 35.29
C ALA A 97 -20.93 16.26 34.13
N GLY A 98 -20.85 17.55 33.77
CA GLY A 98 -19.90 18.03 32.75
C GLY A 98 -18.68 18.65 33.42
N SER A 99 -17.62 18.89 32.64
CA SER A 99 -16.37 19.48 33.13
C SER A 99 -16.58 20.85 33.78
N ASP A 100 -16.28 20.93 35.07
CA ASP A 100 -16.44 22.14 35.88
C ASP A 100 -15.09 22.80 36.19
N ILE A 101 -15.13 24.13 36.36
CA ILE A 101 -13.96 24.91 36.78
C ILE A 101 -14.27 25.54 38.13
N PHE A 102 -13.53 25.17 39.17
CA PHE A 102 -13.67 25.77 40.50
C PHE A 102 -12.60 26.84 40.67
N GLU A 103 -13.02 28.10 40.73
CA GLU A 103 -12.12 29.21 41.01
C GLU A 103 -11.94 29.36 42.52
N PHE A 104 -10.69 29.30 42.97
CA PHE A 104 -10.31 29.51 44.36
C PHE A 104 -9.25 30.61 44.42
N GLY A 105 -9.59 31.74 45.04
CA GLY A 105 -8.74 32.92 45.11
C GLY A 105 -8.29 33.23 46.53
N LYS A 106 -7.25 34.05 46.65
CA LYS A 106 -6.85 34.58 47.96
C LYS A 106 -8.00 35.35 48.61
N GLY A 107 -8.32 35.01 49.85
CA GLY A 107 -9.44 35.56 50.61
C GLY A 107 -10.75 34.78 50.46
N SER A 108 -10.75 33.63 49.77
CA SER A 108 -11.93 32.78 49.65
C SER A 108 -12.35 32.12 50.96
N GLY A 109 -11.47 32.00 51.96
CA GLY A 109 -11.76 31.34 53.23
C GLY A 109 -11.60 29.82 53.12
N ARG A 110 -12.54 29.05 53.67
CA ARG A 110 -12.50 27.58 53.66
C ARG A 110 -13.58 27.00 52.75
N ASP A 111 -13.22 26.78 51.49
CA ASP A 111 -14.16 26.23 50.51
C ASP A 111 -14.03 24.74 50.37
N THR A 112 -15.17 24.08 50.16
CA THR A 112 -15.27 22.64 49.94
C THR A 112 -15.85 22.37 48.57
N VAL A 113 -15.06 21.71 47.72
CA VAL A 113 -15.53 21.14 46.46
C VAL A 113 -16.10 19.76 46.72
N VAL A 114 -17.33 19.54 46.29
CA VAL A 114 -18.08 18.29 46.37
C VAL A 114 -18.30 17.77 44.96
N ASN A 115 -18.20 16.45 44.78
CA ASN A 115 -18.27 15.77 43.48
C ASN A 115 -17.20 16.22 42.48
N PHE A 116 -15.99 16.55 42.97
CA PHE A 116 -14.84 16.80 42.09
C PHE A 116 -14.51 15.54 41.28
N GLN A 117 -14.57 15.62 39.96
CA GLN A 117 -14.26 14.55 39.03
C GLN A 117 -12.83 14.71 38.50
N GLN A 118 -11.89 13.94 39.06
CA GLN A 118 -10.49 13.95 38.63
C GLN A 118 -10.34 13.69 37.12
N GLY A 119 -9.50 14.47 36.44
CA GLY A 119 -9.28 14.42 34.99
C GLY A 119 -10.40 15.06 34.14
N TRP A 120 -11.48 15.54 34.76
CA TRP A 120 -12.61 16.19 34.10
C TRP A 120 -12.80 17.62 34.59
N ASP A 121 -12.79 17.80 35.91
CA ASP A 121 -12.89 19.09 36.57
C ASP A 121 -11.52 19.71 36.81
N SER A 122 -11.45 21.03 36.87
CA SER A 122 -10.22 21.76 37.15
C SER A 122 -10.38 22.75 38.31
N ILE A 123 -9.29 22.96 39.05
CA ILE A 123 -9.18 24.01 40.05
C ILE A 123 -8.32 25.15 39.48
N ARG A 124 -8.87 26.37 39.46
CA ARG A 124 -8.14 27.58 39.10
C ARG A 124 -7.75 28.35 40.36
N LEU A 125 -6.48 28.29 40.72
CA LEU A 125 -5.91 29.04 41.84
C LEU A 125 -5.56 30.48 41.43
N LYS A 126 -6.00 31.48 42.20
CA LYS A 126 -5.72 32.91 41.93
C LYS A 126 -4.99 33.58 43.09
N ASP A 127 -3.91 34.28 42.78
CA ASP A 127 -3.15 35.15 43.70
C ASP A 127 -2.49 34.48 44.92
N PHE A 128 -2.28 33.16 44.88
CA PHE A 128 -1.56 32.43 45.93
C PHE A 128 -0.04 32.37 45.72
N GLY A 129 0.45 32.73 44.53
CA GLY A 129 1.87 32.61 44.18
C GLY A 129 2.35 31.17 44.03
N VAL A 130 1.42 30.21 43.90
CA VAL A 130 1.71 28.81 43.60
C VAL A 130 1.75 28.66 42.08
N HIS A 131 2.86 28.16 41.55
CA HIS A 131 3.13 28.14 40.11
C HIS A 131 3.26 26.74 39.51
N SER A 132 3.31 25.69 40.34
CA SER A 132 3.35 24.30 39.88
C SER A 132 2.57 23.35 40.77
N PHE A 133 2.28 22.16 40.25
CA PHE A 133 1.64 21.10 41.02
C PHE A 133 2.53 20.59 42.15
N GLU A 134 3.84 20.49 41.94
CA GLU A 134 4.79 20.08 43.00
C GLU A 134 4.78 21.08 44.15
N GLU A 135 4.80 22.39 43.85
CA GLU A 135 4.67 23.43 44.85
C GLU A 135 3.34 23.32 45.59
N LEU A 136 2.23 23.14 44.86
CA LEU A 136 0.90 22.95 45.44
C LEU A 136 0.85 21.75 46.39
N LEU A 137 1.47 20.62 46.04
CA LEU A 137 1.51 19.43 46.88
C LEU A 137 2.17 19.70 48.24
N THR A 138 3.11 20.64 48.32
CA THR A 138 3.69 21.06 49.61
C THR A 138 2.67 21.74 50.55
N HIS A 139 1.58 22.26 49.99
CA HIS A 139 0.45 22.83 50.72
C HIS A 139 -0.66 21.81 51.01
N GLY A 140 -0.62 20.62 50.40
CA GLY A 140 -1.67 19.60 50.45
C GLY A 140 -1.47 18.55 51.54
N ARG A 141 -2.57 18.09 52.15
CA ARG A 141 -2.58 16.91 53.03
C ARG A 141 -3.86 16.10 52.89
N GLN A 142 -3.73 14.78 52.96
CA GLN A 142 -4.88 13.88 53.14
C GLN A 142 -5.43 14.03 54.57
N VAL A 143 -6.72 14.26 54.71
CA VAL A 143 -7.44 14.35 55.99
C VAL A 143 -8.67 13.46 55.94
N GLY A 144 -8.58 12.25 56.49
CA GLY A 144 -9.65 11.25 56.33
C GLY A 144 -9.84 10.92 54.85
N ALA A 145 -11.09 10.99 54.37
CA ALA A 145 -11.44 10.77 52.97
C ALA A 145 -11.17 11.98 52.06
N ASP A 146 -10.84 13.15 52.61
CA ASP A 146 -10.73 14.41 51.87
C ASP A 146 -9.26 14.82 51.66
N VAL A 147 -9.02 15.65 50.64
CA VAL A 147 -7.77 16.42 50.49
C VAL A 147 -7.98 17.84 50.96
N GLN A 148 -7.00 18.41 51.67
CA GLN A 148 -7.03 19.82 52.06
C GLN A 148 -5.72 20.53 51.69
N PHE A 149 -5.81 21.65 50.97
CA PHE A 149 -4.69 22.53 50.62
C PHE A 149 -4.72 23.80 51.48
N TYR A 150 -3.60 24.12 52.13
CA TYR A 150 -3.47 25.25 53.06
C TYR A 150 -2.69 26.39 52.42
N LEU A 151 -3.41 27.43 52.00
CA LEU A 151 -2.91 28.47 51.09
C LEU A 151 -2.95 29.85 51.77
N GLY A 152 -2.02 30.08 52.72
CA GLY A 152 -1.79 31.43 53.25
C GLY A 152 -2.93 32.06 54.06
N GLY A 153 -3.79 31.25 54.68
CA GLY A 153 -4.96 31.69 55.47
C GLY A 153 -6.27 31.09 54.95
N ASP A 154 -6.30 30.76 53.66
CA ASP A 154 -7.41 30.08 53.00
C ASP A 154 -7.18 28.56 52.97
N THR A 155 -8.24 27.78 52.85
CA THR A 155 -8.17 26.33 52.75
C THR A 155 -9.12 25.80 51.69
N LEU A 156 -8.58 25.18 50.65
CA LEU A 156 -9.36 24.42 49.67
C LEU A 156 -9.51 22.98 50.15
N VAL A 157 -10.74 22.47 50.20
CA VAL A 157 -11.05 21.08 50.55
C VAL A 157 -11.65 20.39 49.34
N LEU A 158 -11.04 19.29 48.88
CA LEU A 158 -11.63 18.39 47.89
C LEU A 158 -12.24 17.19 48.63
N GLN A 159 -13.56 17.14 48.71
CA GLN A 159 -14.28 16.12 49.46
C GLN A 159 -14.14 14.75 48.79
N ASN A 160 -13.99 13.69 49.59
CA ASN A 160 -13.91 12.29 49.15
C ASN A 160 -12.86 12.05 48.06
N THR A 161 -11.82 12.87 48.04
CA THR A 161 -10.73 12.81 47.06
C THR A 161 -9.46 12.27 47.73
N ALA A 162 -8.75 11.41 47.02
CA ALA A 162 -7.47 10.88 47.48
C ALA A 162 -6.32 11.69 46.89
N LEU A 163 -5.44 12.22 47.73
CA LEU A 163 -4.33 13.09 47.34
C LEU A 163 -3.41 12.44 46.30
N PHE A 164 -3.13 11.14 46.45
CA PHE A 164 -2.26 10.40 45.52
C PHE A 164 -2.86 10.20 44.12
N LYS A 165 -4.16 10.48 43.95
CA LYS A 165 -4.83 10.40 42.65
C LYS A 165 -4.87 11.74 41.92
N LEU A 166 -4.58 12.85 42.60
CA LEU A 166 -4.52 14.16 41.96
C LEU A 166 -3.33 14.23 41.01
N GLN A 167 -3.53 14.88 39.89
CA GLN A 167 -2.53 15.15 38.86
C GLN A 167 -2.38 16.66 38.65
N ALA A 168 -1.30 17.07 38.00
CA ALA A 168 -1.09 18.48 37.66
C ALA A 168 -2.22 19.07 36.79
N THR A 169 -2.93 18.20 36.10
CA THR A 169 -4.02 18.48 35.16
C THR A 169 -5.36 18.74 35.85
N ASP A 170 -5.52 18.35 37.12
CA ASP A 170 -6.68 18.73 37.93
C ASP A 170 -6.63 20.23 38.33
N PHE A 171 -5.57 20.94 37.94
CA PHE A 171 -5.32 22.33 38.26
C PHE A 171 -4.94 23.11 37.00
N GLU A 172 -5.38 24.35 36.89
CA GLU A 172 -5.04 25.22 35.76
C GLU A 172 -3.66 25.88 35.93
N PHE A 173 -2.62 25.06 36.10
CA PHE A 173 -1.23 25.53 35.98
C PHE A 173 -0.85 25.60 34.51
N ARG A 174 -0.01 26.55 34.11
CA ARG A 174 0.69 26.38 32.83
C ARG A 174 1.64 25.22 32.97
N LEU A 175 1.57 24.26 32.06
CA LEU A 175 2.61 23.26 31.98
C LEU A 175 3.94 23.96 31.63
N PRO A 176 5.05 23.58 32.26
CA PRO A 176 6.35 24.08 31.85
C PRO A 176 6.59 23.68 30.39
N ALA A 177 7.28 24.55 29.64
CA ALA A 177 7.75 24.20 28.30
C ALA A 177 8.63 22.94 28.39
N PRO A 178 8.52 22.02 27.41
CA PRO A 178 9.37 20.84 27.37
C PRO A 178 10.83 21.29 27.33
N GLN A 179 11.70 20.60 28.06
CA GLN A 179 13.11 20.97 28.19
C GLN A 179 13.94 20.12 27.24
N ALA A 180 14.75 20.73 26.38
CA ALA A 180 15.63 19.97 25.50
C ALA A 180 16.68 19.18 26.28
N THR A 181 16.77 17.89 25.98
CA THR A 181 17.90 17.04 26.35
C THR A 181 19.00 17.08 25.27
N GLU A 182 20.16 16.50 25.55
CA GLU A 182 21.24 16.40 24.56
C GLU A 182 20.73 15.76 23.24
N GLY A 183 20.98 16.43 22.11
CA GLY A 183 20.49 16.01 20.78
C GLY A 183 19.15 16.62 20.35
N TYR A 184 18.41 17.28 21.26
CA TYR A 184 17.12 17.89 20.96
C TYR A 184 17.19 19.42 20.98
N LEU A 185 16.23 20.07 20.30
CA LEU A 185 16.09 21.50 20.17
C LEU A 185 14.72 21.96 20.66
N GLU A 186 14.68 23.09 21.35
CA GLU A 186 13.44 23.78 21.74
C GLU A 186 12.93 24.65 20.59
N MET A 187 11.62 24.64 20.39
CA MET A 187 10.90 25.56 19.52
C MET A 187 9.71 26.14 20.30
N ASP A 188 9.94 27.35 20.78
CA ASP A 188 8.97 28.08 21.60
C ASP A 188 7.95 28.82 20.72
N GLY A 189 6.70 28.60 21.07
CA GLY A 189 5.58 29.41 20.64
C GLY A 189 4.79 28.93 19.43
N ALA A 190 3.60 29.50 19.32
CA ALA A 190 2.55 29.17 18.37
C ALA A 190 2.89 29.56 16.92
N GLY A 191 2.46 28.73 15.97
CA GLY A 191 2.67 28.91 14.54
C GLY A 191 4.12 28.70 14.08
N ARG A 192 5.00 28.20 14.95
CA ARG A 192 6.39 27.85 14.61
C ARG A 192 6.46 26.48 13.98
N ALA A 193 7.27 26.35 12.93
CA ALA A 193 7.50 25.07 12.28
C ALA A 193 8.99 24.89 11.94
N PHE A 194 9.42 23.64 11.91
CA PHE A 194 10.72 23.22 11.41
C PHE A 194 10.56 22.05 10.43
N ASN A 195 11.43 21.98 9.41
CA ASN A 195 11.38 20.96 8.37
C ASN A 195 12.75 20.34 8.13
N ALA A 196 12.81 19.01 8.13
CA ALA A 196 13.98 18.21 7.77
C ALA A 196 13.52 16.80 7.40
N HIS A 197 14.28 16.10 6.54
CA HIS A 197 14.03 14.69 6.21
C HIS A 197 12.64 14.39 5.62
N GLY A 198 11.96 15.39 5.04
CA GLY A 198 10.58 15.29 4.57
C GLY A 198 9.53 15.48 5.68
N TRP A 199 9.94 15.59 6.93
CA TRP A 199 9.05 15.82 8.06
C TRP A 199 8.96 17.29 8.43
N TYR A 200 7.78 17.71 8.90
CA TYR A 200 7.58 18.96 9.62
C TYR A 200 7.23 18.67 11.07
N VAL A 201 7.79 19.45 11.99
CA VAL A 201 7.29 19.61 13.36
C VAL A 201 6.65 20.99 13.41
N HIS A 202 5.38 21.08 13.82
CA HIS A 202 4.61 22.32 13.74
C HIS A 202 3.80 22.57 15.01
N ASN A 203 4.06 23.70 15.67
CA ASN A 203 3.25 24.24 16.76
C ASN A 203 1.97 24.88 16.21
N ASN A 204 1.16 24.11 15.51
CA ASN A 204 0.03 24.63 14.74
C ASN A 204 -1.10 25.11 15.66
N ALA A 205 -1.28 26.42 15.78
CA ALA A 205 -2.32 27.04 16.62
C ALA A 205 -3.40 27.76 15.80
N TRP A 206 -3.76 27.20 14.64
CA TRP A 206 -4.62 27.84 13.64
C TRP A 206 -5.98 28.31 14.17
N GLY A 207 -6.50 27.68 15.22
CA GLY A 207 -7.83 27.91 15.79
C GLY A 207 -7.88 28.85 17.00
N SER A 208 -6.74 29.41 17.43
CA SER A 208 -6.65 30.17 18.69
C SER A 208 -7.44 31.50 18.70
N GLY A 209 -7.83 32.01 17.53
CA GLY A 209 -8.75 33.14 17.40
C GLY A 209 -8.26 34.42 18.10
N GLN A 210 -9.00 34.86 19.12
CA GLN A 210 -8.69 36.08 19.90
C GLN A 210 -7.81 35.84 21.13
N LEU A 211 -7.45 34.59 21.43
CA LEU A 211 -6.58 34.27 22.56
C LEU A 211 -5.17 34.84 22.31
N VAL A 212 -4.55 35.33 23.37
CA VAL A 212 -3.21 35.92 23.34
C VAL A 212 -2.19 34.92 23.88
N GLU A 213 -1.24 34.52 23.03
CA GLU A 213 -0.15 33.63 23.42
C GLU A 213 0.69 34.22 24.57
N GLY A 214 1.13 33.38 25.50
CA GLY A 214 1.87 33.78 26.70
C GLY A 214 1.00 34.46 27.76
N VAL A 215 -0.27 34.74 27.48
CA VAL A 215 -1.27 35.30 28.43
C VAL A 215 -2.40 34.31 28.66
N ASP A 216 -3.10 33.94 27.60
CA ASP A 216 -4.24 33.04 27.64
C ASP A 216 -3.84 31.58 27.37
N TYR A 217 -2.79 31.36 26.56
CA TYR A 217 -2.33 30.02 26.21
C TYR A 217 -0.82 29.95 25.93
N THR A 218 -0.25 28.75 25.92
CA THR A 218 1.11 28.45 25.44
C THR A 218 1.08 27.18 24.59
N LEU A 219 1.99 27.10 23.61
CA LEU A 219 2.22 25.90 22.81
C LEU A 219 3.70 25.88 22.39
N ASP A 220 4.42 24.89 22.88
CA ASP A 220 5.87 24.77 22.72
C ASP A 220 6.21 23.33 22.34
N SER A 221 7.38 23.11 21.74
CA SER A 221 7.83 21.77 21.35
C SER A 221 9.33 21.56 21.52
N VAL A 222 9.72 20.31 21.72
CA VAL A 222 11.10 19.83 21.65
C VAL A 222 11.19 18.74 20.60
N TYR A 223 12.21 18.79 19.75
CA TYR A 223 12.39 17.83 18.65
C TYR A 223 13.88 17.60 18.33
N SER A 224 14.21 16.46 17.72
CA SER A 224 15.55 16.19 17.20
C SER A 224 15.62 16.49 15.71
N ARG A 225 16.73 17.07 15.25
CA ARG A 225 16.97 17.26 13.80
C ARG A 225 17.43 15.98 13.13
N ASP A 226 18.09 15.12 13.88
CA ASP A 226 18.64 13.86 13.38
C ASP A 226 17.53 12.81 13.22
N ASP A 227 16.45 12.95 13.98
CA ASP A 227 15.27 12.11 13.89
C ASP A 227 14.02 12.91 14.32
N MET A 228 13.18 13.26 13.35
CA MET A 228 12.02 14.15 13.55
C MET A 228 10.81 13.44 14.18
N THR A 229 10.81 12.11 14.25
CA THR A 229 9.67 11.29 14.72
C THR A 229 9.98 10.49 15.98
N SER A 230 11.23 10.53 16.45
CA SER A 230 11.65 9.92 17.71
C SER A 230 11.71 10.94 18.85
N GLY A 231 10.72 10.92 19.74
CA GLY A 231 10.69 11.71 20.97
C GLY A 231 10.33 13.18 20.79
N THR A 232 9.69 13.54 19.67
CA THR A 232 9.18 14.90 19.45
C THR A 232 8.02 15.16 20.42
N GLU A 233 8.20 16.09 21.34
CA GLU A 233 7.22 16.44 22.37
C GLU A 233 6.62 17.81 22.10
N PHE A 234 5.29 17.89 22.14
CA PHE A 234 4.53 19.13 22.20
C PHE A 234 3.92 19.26 23.59
N THR A 235 3.93 20.48 24.14
CA THR A 235 3.24 20.81 25.38
C THR A 235 2.42 22.06 25.17
N TRP A 236 1.18 22.03 25.65
CA TRP A 236 0.27 23.17 25.58
C TRP A 236 -0.43 23.44 26.89
N SER A 237 -0.87 24.69 27.01
CA SER A 237 -1.78 25.13 28.03
C SER A 237 -2.82 26.02 27.37
N TYR A 238 -4.06 25.57 27.30
CA TYR A 238 -5.20 26.35 26.82
C TYR A 238 -6.22 26.54 27.95
N PRO A 239 -7.01 27.63 27.93
CA PRO A 239 -8.06 27.84 28.92
C PRO A 239 -9.07 26.68 28.91
N TYR A 240 -9.51 26.23 30.09
CA TYR A 240 -10.57 25.21 30.19
C TYR A 240 -11.89 25.79 29.66
N GLY A 241 -12.55 25.04 28.77
CA GLY A 241 -13.80 25.46 28.14
C GLY A 241 -15.00 24.86 28.86
N THR A 242 -15.94 25.70 29.31
CA THR A 242 -17.27 25.27 29.79
C THR A 242 -18.34 25.34 28.69
N LYS A 243 -17.93 25.60 27.45
CA LYS A 243 -18.85 25.76 26.31
C LYS A 243 -19.07 24.41 25.62
N SER A 244 -20.31 24.16 25.25
CA SER A 244 -20.71 22.97 24.49
C SER A 244 -20.35 22.96 23.00
N ALA A 245 -19.86 24.08 22.48
CA ALA A 245 -19.43 24.20 21.10
C ALA A 245 -17.90 24.09 21.14
N TYR A 246 -17.42 22.88 20.87
CA TYR A 246 -16.01 22.56 20.86
C TYR A 246 -15.38 23.29 19.67
N ASN A 247 -14.58 24.32 19.97
CA ASN A 247 -13.75 24.97 18.97
C ASN A 247 -12.37 24.35 19.08
N ILE A 248 -11.87 23.81 17.98
CA ILE A 248 -10.49 23.34 17.90
C ILE A 248 -9.59 24.56 17.86
N LEU A 249 -8.71 24.68 18.87
CA LEU A 249 -7.83 25.83 19.10
C LEU A 249 -6.46 25.63 18.45
N ALA A 250 -6.00 24.37 18.37
CA ALA A 250 -4.70 24.01 17.84
C ALA A 250 -4.69 22.57 17.31
N TYR A 251 -3.69 22.26 16.49
CA TYR A 251 -3.35 20.92 16.01
C TYR A 251 -1.83 20.71 15.98
N PRO A 252 -1.10 20.81 17.12
CA PRO A 252 0.33 20.51 17.15
C PRO A 252 0.60 19.13 16.55
N GLU A 253 1.51 19.07 15.59
CA GLU A 253 1.61 17.93 14.68
C GLU A 253 3.05 17.65 14.20
N VAL A 254 3.31 16.38 13.93
CA VAL A 254 4.40 15.93 13.06
C VAL A 254 3.77 15.47 11.74
N SER A 255 4.23 16.03 10.62
CA SER A 255 3.59 15.78 9.31
C SER A 255 4.58 15.49 8.19
N PHE A 256 4.21 14.60 7.27
CA PHE A 256 4.92 14.31 6.03
C PHE A 256 4.02 14.56 4.82
N GLY A 257 4.54 15.30 3.83
CA GLY A 257 3.84 15.56 2.57
C GLY A 257 3.38 17.01 2.44
N VAL A 258 2.33 17.23 1.66
CA VAL A 258 1.83 18.58 1.31
C VAL A 258 0.51 18.84 2.00
N ASN A 259 0.42 19.94 2.75
CA ASN A 259 -0.82 20.42 3.33
C ASN A 259 -1.55 21.34 2.30
N PRO A 260 -2.67 20.90 1.70
CA PRO A 260 -3.38 21.66 0.67
C PRO A 260 -4.07 22.92 1.23
N LYS A 261 -4.32 23.01 2.54
CA LYS A 261 -4.89 24.19 3.21
C LYS A 261 -3.86 25.29 3.50
N ALA A 262 -2.56 24.99 3.41
CA ALA A 262 -1.54 25.93 3.85
C ALA A 262 -1.31 27.10 2.87
N ALA A 263 -1.05 28.29 3.42
CA ALA A 263 -1.01 29.54 2.66
C ALA A 263 0.28 29.69 1.84
N VAL A 264 0.29 29.22 0.58
CA VAL A 264 1.26 29.46 -0.52
C VAL A 264 2.74 29.12 -0.24
N GLY A 265 3.21 29.07 1.01
CA GLY A 265 4.59 28.76 1.42
C GLY A 265 4.84 27.31 1.86
N HIS A 266 3.78 26.53 2.09
CA HIS A 266 3.83 25.07 2.29
C HIS A 266 3.32 24.30 1.06
N LYS A 267 3.30 24.97 -0.10
CA LYS A 267 2.96 24.33 -1.38
C LYS A 267 4.17 23.52 -1.86
N GLY A 268 4.41 22.41 -1.20
CA GLY A 268 5.53 21.50 -1.43
C GLY A 268 6.22 21.09 -0.14
N ASN A 269 6.86 19.92 -0.18
CA ASN A 269 7.70 19.41 0.89
C ASN A 269 9.15 19.37 0.39
N PRO A 270 9.90 20.47 0.52
CA PRO A 270 11.20 20.62 -0.17
C PRO A 270 12.28 19.68 0.35
N THR A 271 12.10 19.08 1.53
CA THR A 271 13.04 18.09 2.09
C THR A 271 12.61 16.65 1.86
N ASP A 272 11.43 16.41 1.28
CA ASP A 272 11.09 15.12 0.69
C ASP A 272 11.75 15.00 -0.69
N THR A 273 12.98 14.53 -0.70
CA THR A 273 13.74 14.29 -1.94
C THR A 273 13.38 12.97 -2.60
N ALA A 274 12.65 12.09 -1.92
CA ALA A 274 12.23 10.78 -2.42
C ALA A 274 10.86 10.82 -3.11
N ALA A 275 10.20 11.99 -3.13
CA ALA A 275 8.89 12.22 -3.70
C ALA A 275 7.88 11.17 -3.21
N VAL A 276 7.81 10.98 -1.89
CA VAL A 276 6.90 10.02 -1.25
C VAL A 276 5.45 10.43 -1.47
N PHE A 277 5.14 11.72 -1.30
CA PHE A 277 3.81 12.28 -1.55
C PHE A 277 3.85 13.47 -2.51
N PRO A 278 2.76 13.71 -3.26
CA PRO A 278 1.51 12.94 -3.31
C PRO A 278 1.66 11.61 -4.06
N VAL A 279 0.83 10.63 -3.71
CA VAL A 279 0.73 9.33 -4.40
C VAL A 279 -0.73 9.05 -4.76
N GLN A 280 -0.99 8.49 -5.94
CA GLN A 280 -2.35 8.11 -6.33
C GLN A 280 -2.80 6.89 -5.54
N VAL A 281 -4.07 6.87 -5.10
CA VAL A 281 -4.60 5.79 -4.25
C VAL A 281 -4.50 4.42 -4.94
N ASP A 282 -4.78 4.36 -6.25
CA ASP A 282 -4.69 3.11 -7.05
C ASP A 282 -3.27 2.52 -7.11
N ASP A 283 -2.24 3.37 -7.04
CA ASP A 283 -0.85 2.93 -7.15
C ASP A 283 -0.33 2.32 -5.83
N ILE A 284 -1.03 2.51 -4.71
CA ILE A 284 -0.58 2.07 -3.38
C ILE A 284 -0.79 0.56 -3.24
N ALA A 285 0.30 -0.21 -3.33
CA ALA A 285 0.29 -1.65 -3.07
C ALA A 285 0.22 -1.98 -1.57
N SER A 286 0.92 -1.20 -0.76
CA SER A 286 0.93 -1.31 0.71
C SER A 286 1.28 0.05 1.32
N LEU A 287 0.63 0.40 2.42
CA LEU A 287 0.99 1.56 3.24
C LEU A 287 0.74 1.21 4.70
N LYS A 288 1.83 0.95 5.43
CA LYS A 288 1.83 0.57 6.84
C LYS A 288 2.48 1.67 7.64
N ILE A 289 1.76 2.22 8.63
CA ILE A 289 2.24 3.33 9.46
C ILE A 289 2.41 2.81 10.88
N ASP A 290 3.65 2.69 11.33
CA ASP A 290 3.99 2.35 12.71
C ASP A 290 4.01 3.62 13.55
N PHE A 291 3.26 3.63 14.65
CA PHE A 291 3.16 4.78 15.54
C PHE A 291 3.27 4.37 17.00
N ASP A 292 3.93 5.23 17.77
CA ASP A 292 3.97 5.18 19.22
C ASP A 292 3.86 6.60 19.74
N VAL A 293 2.78 6.88 20.44
CA VAL A 293 2.56 8.16 21.10
C VAL A 293 2.33 7.95 22.59
N SER A 294 2.85 8.89 23.37
CA SER A 294 2.44 9.07 24.76
C SER A 294 1.85 10.45 24.90
N PHE A 295 0.70 10.53 25.56
CA PHE A 295 0.07 11.80 25.87
C PHE A 295 -0.34 11.82 27.33
N SER A 296 -0.31 13.02 27.88
CA SER A 296 -0.73 13.27 29.26
C SER A 296 -1.41 14.62 29.30
N GLY A 297 -2.17 14.90 30.34
CA GLY A 297 -2.94 16.14 30.35
C GLY A 297 -4.36 15.98 30.83
N THR A 298 -5.12 17.01 30.49
CA THR A 298 -6.57 16.98 30.36
C THR A 298 -6.91 16.20 29.09
N VAL A 299 -6.80 14.87 29.15
CA VAL A 299 -7.04 14.01 27.97
C VAL A 299 -8.46 14.18 27.40
N SER A 300 -9.44 14.55 28.22
CA SER A 300 -10.77 14.96 27.75
C SER A 300 -10.78 16.20 26.82
N GLY A 301 -9.75 17.04 26.88
CA GLY A 301 -9.65 18.33 26.19
C GLY A 301 -9.01 18.29 24.81
N PHE A 302 -8.52 17.12 24.36
CA PHE A 302 -7.92 16.95 23.04
C PHE A 302 -8.13 15.52 22.51
N ASN A 303 -8.10 15.36 21.20
CA ASN A 303 -7.95 14.05 20.59
C ASN A 303 -6.47 13.82 20.26
N VAL A 304 -6.08 12.59 19.94
CA VAL A 304 -4.86 12.33 19.20
C VAL A 304 -5.27 11.66 17.91
N SER A 305 -4.92 12.25 16.79
CA SER A 305 -5.45 11.84 15.50
C SER A 305 -4.43 11.99 14.39
N TYR A 306 -4.60 11.17 13.36
CA TYR A 306 -4.12 11.53 12.04
C TYR A 306 -5.05 12.56 11.39
N ASP A 307 -4.47 13.48 10.62
CA ASP A 307 -5.12 14.35 9.64
C ASP A 307 -4.48 14.06 8.28
N ILE A 308 -5.27 13.48 7.38
CA ILE A 308 -4.83 12.93 6.10
C ILE A 308 -5.59 13.63 4.98
N TRP A 309 -4.84 14.15 4.02
CA TRP A 309 -5.40 14.95 2.94
C TRP A 309 -5.50 14.15 1.64
N LEU A 310 -6.70 14.08 1.07
CA LEU A 310 -6.94 13.58 -0.29
C LEU A 310 -7.32 14.71 -1.25
N THR A 311 -6.77 14.66 -2.45
CA THR A 311 -6.98 15.69 -3.49
C THR A 311 -7.27 15.09 -4.86
N ASP A 312 -8.01 15.81 -5.71
CA ASP A 312 -8.36 15.39 -7.09
C ASP A 312 -7.21 15.52 -8.11
N LYS A 313 -6.07 16.07 -7.68
CA LYS A 313 -4.87 16.24 -8.51
C LYS A 313 -3.61 16.25 -7.63
N PRO A 314 -2.43 15.86 -8.15
CA PRO A 314 -1.20 15.95 -7.39
C PRO A 314 -0.84 17.41 -7.10
N PHE A 315 -0.35 17.69 -5.89
CA PHE A 315 0.04 19.02 -5.42
C PHE A 315 -1.08 20.07 -5.48
N GLY A 316 -2.34 19.62 -5.38
CA GLY A 316 -3.50 20.49 -5.44
C GLY A 316 -3.64 21.43 -4.23
N GLY A 317 -4.29 22.58 -4.44
CA GLY A 317 -4.60 23.54 -3.37
C GLY A 317 -5.90 23.20 -2.65
N ARG A 318 -6.36 24.11 -1.79
CA ARG A 318 -7.61 23.97 -1.03
C ARG A 318 -8.83 23.60 -1.88
N GLU A 319 -8.87 24.05 -3.13
CA GLU A 319 -9.93 23.76 -4.09
C GLU A 319 -9.94 22.34 -4.64
N SER A 320 -8.84 21.61 -4.50
CA SER A 320 -8.69 20.22 -4.94
C SER A 320 -9.02 19.20 -3.87
N ILE A 321 -9.24 19.65 -2.62
CA ILE A 321 -9.52 18.76 -1.49
C ILE A 321 -10.81 18.01 -1.78
N THR A 322 -10.70 16.69 -1.86
CA THR A 322 -11.83 15.79 -1.97
C THR A 322 -12.21 15.21 -0.61
N ASN A 323 -11.22 14.96 0.24
CA ASN A 323 -11.42 14.47 1.60
C ASN A 323 -10.37 14.99 2.60
N GLU A 324 -10.82 15.31 3.81
CA GLU A 324 -10.06 15.48 5.06
C GLU A 324 -10.37 14.23 5.90
N LEU A 325 -9.47 13.26 5.88
CA LEU A 325 -9.61 11.99 6.58
C LEU A 325 -8.91 12.08 7.94
N MET A 326 -9.70 12.14 9.00
CA MET A 326 -9.23 12.08 10.37
C MET A 326 -9.27 10.65 10.89
N VAL A 327 -8.21 10.18 11.56
CA VAL A 327 -8.21 8.87 12.24
C VAL A 327 -7.86 9.06 13.71
N TRP A 328 -8.86 8.98 14.60
CA TRP A 328 -8.71 9.32 16.02
C TRP A 328 -8.28 8.10 16.82
N LEU A 329 -7.05 8.15 17.34
CA LEU A 329 -6.41 7.16 18.19
C LEU A 329 -6.74 7.37 19.67
N HIS A 330 -7.00 8.62 20.05
CA HIS A 330 -7.57 9.04 21.32
C HIS A 330 -8.68 10.03 21.03
N THR A 331 -9.79 9.96 21.74
CA THR A 331 -11.02 10.68 21.35
C THR A 331 -11.28 11.98 22.08
N GLY A 332 -10.83 12.11 23.33
CA GLY A 332 -11.28 13.18 24.22
C GLY A 332 -12.79 13.16 24.49
N ASP A 333 -13.32 14.19 25.14
CA ASP A 333 -14.74 14.34 25.47
C ASP A 333 -15.45 15.35 24.54
N PHE A 334 -15.20 15.22 23.25
CA PHE A 334 -15.88 15.99 22.22
C PHE A 334 -16.17 15.14 20.98
N PRO A 335 -17.33 15.34 20.33
CA PRO A 335 -17.73 14.51 19.21
C PRO A 335 -17.01 14.93 17.91
N PRO A 336 -16.73 13.99 17.00
CA PRO A 336 -16.37 14.32 15.62
C PRO A 336 -17.54 14.99 14.89
N VAL A 337 -17.25 15.67 13.78
CA VAL A 337 -18.28 16.23 12.89
C VAL A 337 -18.89 15.13 12.01
N GLY A 338 -20.17 15.27 11.67
CA GLY A 338 -20.87 14.39 10.74
C GLY A 338 -21.69 13.27 11.37
N LYS A 339 -22.20 12.38 10.51
CA LYS A 339 -23.05 11.25 10.92
C LYS A 339 -22.30 9.95 10.76
N VAL A 340 -22.60 8.97 11.61
CA VAL A 340 -22.09 7.60 11.46
C VAL A 340 -22.62 7.00 10.15
N VAL A 341 -21.71 6.57 9.29
CA VAL A 341 -21.97 5.95 7.97
C VAL A 341 -21.44 4.52 7.86
N GLY A 342 -20.58 4.09 8.77
CA GLY A 342 -20.01 2.75 8.77
C GLY A 342 -19.17 2.45 10.00
N THR A 343 -18.50 1.30 9.97
CA THR A 343 -17.57 0.85 11.01
C THR A 343 -16.30 0.33 10.36
N TYR A 344 -15.16 0.51 11.01
CA TYR A 344 -13.88 -0.07 10.64
C TYR A 344 -13.37 -0.97 11.77
N THR A 345 -12.57 -1.99 11.46
CA THR A 345 -11.99 -2.88 12.46
C THR A 345 -10.61 -3.30 12.01
N GLN A 346 -9.64 -3.18 12.91
CA GLN A 346 -8.27 -3.63 12.70
C GLN A 346 -7.68 -4.10 14.02
N ASP A 347 -6.97 -5.22 14.03
CA ASP A 347 -6.25 -5.74 15.21
C ASP A 347 -7.11 -5.84 16.49
N GLY A 348 -8.41 -6.14 16.32
CA GLY A 348 -9.37 -6.24 17.43
C GLY A 348 -9.86 -4.90 17.97
N GLN A 349 -9.37 -3.78 17.44
CA GLN A 349 -9.92 -2.45 17.67
C GLN A 349 -11.08 -2.22 16.71
N THR A 350 -12.16 -1.63 17.23
CA THR A 350 -13.34 -1.23 16.43
C THR A 350 -13.40 0.29 16.39
N ALA A 351 -13.79 0.83 15.25
CA ALA A 351 -13.97 2.26 15.04
C ALA A 351 -15.31 2.54 14.35
N SER A 352 -15.88 3.70 14.68
CA SER A 352 -17.04 4.26 13.99
C SER A 352 -16.58 5.26 12.92
N ILE A 353 -17.16 5.18 11.72
CA ILE A 353 -16.85 6.07 10.60
C ILE A 353 -17.92 7.15 10.52
N TYR A 354 -17.53 8.40 10.70
CA TYR A 354 -18.34 9.60 10.57
C TYR A 354 -18.03 10.30 9.25
N HIS A 355 -19.04 10.85 8.59
CA HIS A 355 -18.83 11.59 7.35
C HIS A 355 -19.83 12.73 7.17
N GLU A 356 -19.32 13.88 6.70
CA GLU A 356 -20.11 15.05 6.28
C GLU A 356 -19.34 15.89 5.26
N GLY A 357 -19.85 15.96 4.03
CA GLY A 357 -19.22 16.75 2.97
C GLY A 357 -17.86 16.18 2.59
N THR A 358 -16.80 16.98 2.73
CA THR A 358 -15.40 16.56 2.49
C THR A 358 -14.70 16.12 3.77
N TYR A 359 -15.39 16.02 4.90
CA TYR A 359 -14.80 15.60 6.18
C TYR A 359 -15.21 14.17 6.52
N THR A 360 -14.23 13.35 6.87
CA THR A 360 -14.42 11.98 7.32
C THR A 360 -13.63 11.77 8.61
N ALA A 361 -14.24 11.18 9.64
CA ALA A 361 -13.53 10.80 10.86
C ALA A 361 -13.73 9.32 11.16
N VAL A 362 -12.63 8.61 11.35
CA VAL A 362 -12.59 7.21 11.77
C VAL A 362 -12.18 7.22 13.23
N VAL A 363 -13.14 6.96 14.12
CA VAL A 363 -12.97 7.16 15.56
C VAL A 363 -12.96 5.81 16.27
N PHE A 364 -11.80 5.40 16.77
CA PHE A 364 -11.66 4.14 17.49
C PHE A 364 -12.39 4.20 18.84
N ASP A 365 -13.09 3.10 19.17
CA ASP A 365 -13.93 2.99 20.37
C ASP A 365 -13.11 2.97 21.68
N LYS A 366 -11.80 2.73 21.57
CA LYS A 366 -10.83 2.70 22.66
C LYS A 366 -9.55 3.39 22.25
N ASP A 367 -8.89 4.01 23.22
CA ASP A 367 -7.56 4.58 23.02
C ASP A 367 -6.59 3.52 22.49
N TRP A 368 -5.89 3.90 21.42
CA TRP A 368 -4.92 3.07 20.73
C TRP A 368 -3.63 3.88 20.54
N PRO A 369 -2.82 4.08 21.59
CA PRO A 369 -1.68 5.00 21.58
C PRO A 369 -0.44 4.44 20.86
N SER A 370 -0.40 3.14 20.59
CA SER A 370 0.68 2.55 19.80
C SER A 370 0.19 1.34 19.02
N GLY A 371 0.77 1.16 17.83
CA GLY A 371 0.38 0.11 16.90
C GLY A 371 0.84 0.40 15.49
N GLN A 372 0.23 -0.32 14.54
CA GLN A 372 0.46 -0.13 13.12
C GLN A 372 -0.88 0.11 12.43
N LEU A 373 -1.03 1.18 11.64
CA LEU A 373 -2.23 1.44 10.84
C LEU A 373 -2.05 0.91 9.41
N ASP A 374 -3.00 0.12 8.92
CA ASP A 374 -3.06 -0.33 7.52
C ASP A 374 -3.92 0.63 6.70
N MET A 375 -3.27 1.55 5.99
CA MET A 375 -3.97 2.57 5.22
C MET A 375 -4.68 2.00 4.00
N VAL A 376 -4.17 0.94 3.37
CA VAL A 376 -4.83 0.33 2.21
C VAL A 376 -6.14 -0.32 2.63
N ALA A 377 -6.15 -1.05 3.76
CA ALA A 377 -7.37 -1.64 4.31
C ALA A 377 -8.41 -0.58 4.71
N LEU A 378 -7.95 0.54 5.29
CA LEU A 378 -8.82 1.66 5.65
C LEU A 378 -9.41 2.34 4.41
N LEU A 379 -8.57 2.74 3.44
CA LEU A 379 -9.01 3.38 2.20
C LEU A 379 -9.98 2.49 1.42
N GLY A 380 -9.70 1.18 1.31
CA GLY A 380 -10.62 0.23 0.67
C GLY A 380 -11.96 0.05 1.41
N THR A 381 -12.01 0.33 2.72
CA THR A 381 -13.28 0.40 3.46
C THR A 381 -14.05 1.67 3.11
N LEU A 382 -13.37 2.81 3.00
CA LEU A 382 -13.97 4.10 2.64
C LEU A 382 -14.42 4.13 1.17
N GLU A 383 -13.70 3.47 0.27
CA GLU A 383 -14.06 3.32 -1.14
C GLU A 383 -15.38 2.53 -1.29
N LYS A 384 -15.55 1.44 -0.54
CA LYS A 384 -16.83 0.68 -0.52
C LYS A 384 -18.01 1.51 -0.01
N LEU A 385 -17.74 2.55 0.77
CA LEU A 385 -18.74 3.51 1.23
C LEU A 385 -18.96 4.68 0.25
N GLY A 386 -18.16 4.75 -0.82
CA GLY A 386 -18.19 5.82 -1.82
C GLY A 386 -17.66 7.16 -1.30
N ILE A 387 -16.80 7.13 -0.28
CA ILE A 387 -16.22 8.31 0.37
C ILE A 387 -14.87 8.71 -0.25
N VAL A 388 -14.13 7.70 -0.72
CA VAL A 388 -12.80 7.80 -1.36
C VAL A 388 -12.87 7.11 -2.73
N SER A 389 -12.01 7.50 -3.67
CA SER A 389 -11.86 6.91 -5.00
C SER A 389 -10.40 6.58 -5.31
N SER A 390 -10.15 5.55 -6.11
CA SER A 390 -8.79 5.16 -6.53
C SER A 390 -8.06 6.24 -7.36
N ASP A 391 -8.81 7.11 -8.04
CA ASP A 391 -8.30 8.26 -8.80
C ASP A 391 -7.80 9.42 -7.92
N GLU A 392 -8.05 9.40 -6.62
CA GLU A 392 -7.61 10.47 -5.71
C GLU A 392 -6.12 10.36 -5.38
N TYR A 393 -5.53 11.48 -4.95
CA TYR A 393 -4.15 11.54 -4.51
C TYR A 393 -4.08 11.72 -3.00
N LEU A 394 -3.38 10.81 -2.33
CA LEU A 394 -2.98 10.95 -0.93
C LEU A 394 -1.84 11.97 -0.86
N ALA A 395 -2.10 13.14 -0.27
CA ALA A 395 -1.20 14.29 -0.31
C ALA A 395 -0.30 14.43 0.93
N SER A 396 -0.77 14.00 2.09
CA SER A 396 -0.01 14.05 3.35
C SER A 396 -0.56 13.12 4.43
N ILE A 397 0.32 12.81 5.39
CA ILE A 397 0.00 12.16 6.65
C ILE A 397 0.50 13.07 7.77
N ASN A 398 -0.42 13.52 8.63
CA ASN A 398 -0.11 14.38 9.77
C ASN A 398 -0.58 13.71 11.05
N LEU A 399 0.28 13.49 12.04
CA LEU A 399 -0.12 12.97 13.36
C LEU A 399 0.02 14.08 14.40
N GLY A 400 -1.07 14.38 15.08
CA GLY A 400 -1.11 15.46 16.05
C GLY A 400 -2.25 15.33 17.05
N ALA A 401 -2.53 16.42 17.76
CA ALA A 401 -3.63 16.50 18.71
C ALA A 401 -4.52 17.70 18.44
N GLU A 402 -5.80 17.51 18.13
CA GLU A 402 -6.75 18.62 18.07
C GLU A 402 -7.09 19.06 19.48
N VAL A 403 -6.55 20.21 19.89
CA VAL A 403 -6.72 20.75 21.24
C VAL A 403 -7.94 21.65 21.29
N VAL A 404 -8.89 21.35 22.18
CA VAL A 404 -10.08 22.18 22.42
C VAL A 404 -9.92 23.00 23.70
N PHE A 405 -9.32 22.43 24.74
CA PHE A 405 -9.09 23.13 26.01
C PHE A 405 -8.08 22.40 26.89
N GLY A 406 -7.71 23.05 27.99
CA GLY A 406 -6.94 22.44 29.05
C GLY A 406 -5.45 22.32 28.74
N ASN A 407 -4.76 21.64 29.64
CA ASN A 407 -3.32 21.43 29.56
C ASN A 407 -3.03 20.04 29.04
N GLY A 408 -2.03 19.89 28.17
CA GLY A 408 -1.63 18.57 27.72
C GLY A 408 -0.25 18.53 27.11
N SER A 409 0.22 17.31 26.92
CA SER A 409 1.39 17.00 26.11
C SER A 409 1.10 15.84 25.19
N LEU A 410 1.76 15.86 24.03
CA LEU A 410 1.84 14.76 23.08
C LEU A 410 3.32 14.55 22.75
N THR A 411 3.83 13.36 23.04
CA THR A 411 5.13 12.91 22.57
C THR A 411 4.91 11.88 21.47
N VAL A 412 5.45 12.15 20.29
CA VAL A 412 5.60 11.18 19.20
C VAL A 412 6.92 10.45 19.43
N ASN A 413 6.83 9.22 19.96
CA ASN A 413 7.99 8.36 20.23
C ASN A 413 8.45 7.62 18.97
N ASN A 414 7.51 7.34 18.06
CA ASN A 414 7.77 6.80 16.74
C ASN A 414 6.65 7.21 15.78
N LEU A 415 7.01 7.55 14.54
CA LEU A 415 6.09 7.70 13.43
C LEU A 415 6.82 7.37 12.13
N ASP A 416 6.89 6.09 11.85
CA ASP A 416 7.59 5.57 10.68
C ASP A 416 6.56 4.89 9.77
N PHE A 417 6.81 4.88 8.47
CA PHE A 417 5.91 4.17 7.56
C PHE A 417 6.64 3.59 6.36
N THR A 418 6.09 2.49 5.87
CA THR A 418 6.53 1.85 4.63
C THR A 418 5.44 2.02 3.58
N LEU A 419 5.76 2.76 2.52
CA LEU A 419 4.93 2.93 1.33
C LEU A 419 5.49 2.05 0.22
N GLU A 420 4.66 1.17 -0.31
CA GLU A 420 4.94 0.39 -1.51
C GLU A 420 3.99 0.85 -2.61
N THR A 421 4.56 1.35 -3.71
CA THR A 421 3.77 1.66 -4.92
C THR A 421 4.08 0.65 -6.01
N ARG A 422 3.05 0.22 -6.73
CA ARG A 422 3.18 -0.71 -7.85
C ARG A 422 3.29 0.08 -9.16
N GLY A 423 4.37 -0.16 -9.90
CA GLY A 423 4.47 0.28 -11.29
C GLY A 423 3.67 -0.64 -12.22
N ASP A 424 3.34 -0.14 -13.41
CA ASP A 424 2.60 -0.90 -14.45
C ASP A 424 3.30 -2.23 -14.84
N ASP A 425 4.61 -2.34 -14.60
CA ASP A 425 5.45 -3.52 -14.85
C ASP A 425 5.47 -4.55 -13.69
N GLY A 426 4.70 -4.29 -12.63
CA GLY A 426 4.63 -5.11 -11.43
C GLY A 426 5.74 -4.84 -10.40
N THR A 427 6.67 -3.94 -10.70
CA THR A 427 7.74 -3.50 -9.79
C THR A 427 7.16 -2.78 -8.59
N ILE A 428 7.66 -3.10 -7.40
CA ILE A 428 7.30 -2.41 -6.16
C ILE A 428 8.39 -1.42 -5.82
N ILE A 429 8.06 -0.14 -5.82
CA ILE A 429 8.92 0.88 -5.22
C ILE A 429 8.57 0.94 -3.74
N ARG A 430 9.42 0.36 -2.89
CA ARG A 430 9.31 0.45 -1.43
C ARG A 430 10.05 1.69 -0.95
N LYS A 431 9.35 2.57 -0.24
CA LYS A 431 9.89 3.72 0.46
C LYS A 431 9.70 3.50 1.95
N GLU A 432 10.80 3.29 2.66
CA GLU A 432 10.84 3.22 4.11
C GLU A 432 11.14 4.63 4.63
N VAL A 433 10.14 5.24 5.25
CA VAL A 433 10.21 6.61 5.76
C VAL A 433 10.32 6.58 7.27
N THR A 434 11.45 7.06 7.78
CA THR A 434 11.69 7.26 9.22
C THR A 434 11.89 8.74 9.52
N GLY A 435 11.87 9.12 10.80
CA GLY A 435 12.17 10.50 11.20
C GLY A 435 13.57 10.99 10.80
N ALA A 436 14.50 10.07 10.54
CA ALA A 436 15.86 10.37 10.09
C ALA A 436 16.02 10.45 8.55
N GLY A 437 14.99 10.10 7.78
CA GLY A 437 15.00 10.16 6.32
C GLY A 437 14.25 9.04 5.64
N THR A 438 14.30 9.06 4.30
CA THR A 438 13.65 8.06 3.46
C THR A 438 14.69 7.20 2.76
N THR A 439 14.53 5.89 2.86
CA THR A 439 15.24 4.92 2.01
C THR A 439 14.29 4.45 0.91
N VAL A 440 14.76 4.48 -0.33
CA VAL A 440 14.00 3.98 -1.48
C VAL A 440 14.67 2.69 -1.96
N THR A 441 13.91 1.61 -1.97
CA THR A 441 14.30 0.32 -2.50
C THR A 441 13.35 -0.04 -3.62
N GLU A 442 13.88 -0.21 -4.82
CA GLU A 442 13.15 -0.83 -5.90
C GLU A 442 13.20 -2.33 -5.69
N ILE A 443 12.03 -2.90 -5.40
CA ILE A 443 11.81 -4.32 -5.25
C ILE A 443 11.23 -4.79 -6.59
N PRO A 444 12.05 -5.33 -7.49
CA PRO A 444 11.50 -6.08 -8.60
C PRO A 444 10.58 -7.15 -8.02
N PRO A 445 9.45 -7.48 -8.65
CA PRO A 445 8.44 -8.35 -8.05
C PRO A 445 9.09 -9.62 -7.45
N GLU A 446 9.10 -9.70 -6.12
CA GLU A 446 9.66 -10.84 -5.38
C GLU A 446 8.64 -11.99 -5.32
N PRO A 447 9.08 -13.25 -5.37
CA PRO A 447 8.19 -14.41 -5.43
C PRO A 447 7.49 -14.61 -4.08
N ALA A 448 6.16 -14.55 -4.05
CA ALA A 448 5.43 -15.19 -2.96
C ALA A 448 5.62 -16.73 -3.09
N VAL A 449 5.62 -17.40 -1.94
CA VAL A 449 5.72 -18.85 -1.80
C VAL A 449 4.43 -19.28 -1.11
N HIS A 450 3.61 -20.07 -1.80
CA HIS A 450 2.52 -20.82 -1.18
C HIS A 450 2.56 -22.29 -1.59
N VAL A 451 2.43 -23.15 -0.59
CA VAL A 451 2.42 -24.62 -0.70
C VAL A 451 0.99 -25.07 -0.96
N GLU A 452 0.70 -25.51 -2.18
CA GLU A 452 -0.39 -26.43 -2.50
C GLU A 452 0.07 -27.48 -3.53
N ASP A 453 -0.62 -28.61 -3.53
CA ASP A 453 -0.16 -29.93 -3.97
C ASP A 453 0.52 -30.03 -5.35
N ILE A 454 1.51 -30.92 -5.43
CA ILE A 454 2.21 -31.35 -6.64
C ILE A 454 1.21 -31.68 -7.75
N VAL A 455 1.14 -30.84 -8.78
CA VAL A 455 0.70 -31.25 -10.11
C VAL A 455 1.78 -30.88 -11.13
N THR A 456 2.33 -31.95 -11.67
CA THR A 456 3.25 -32.13 -12.78
C THR A 456 3.27 -31.05 -13.87
N ALA A 457 4.50 -30.74 -14.29
CA ALA A 457 4.91 -30.00 -15.47
C ALA A 457 4.03 -30.20 -16.72
N GLY A 458 3.75 -29.06 -17.38
CA GLY A 458 3.59 -28.93 -18.84
C GLY A 458 2.36 -29.58 -19.46
N ALA A 459 1.29 -28.80 -19.65
CA ALA A 459 0.27 -29.09 -20.66
C ALA A 459 -0.19 -27.76 -21.27
N LEU A 460 -0.01 -27.54 -22.57
CA LEU A 460 -0.96 -28.00 -23.61
C LEU A 460 -2.39 -27.78 -23.11
N VAL A 461 -2.95 -26.61 -23.43
CA VAL A 461 -4.36 -26.30 -23.17
C VAL A 461 -5.19 -27.08 -24.18
N GLY A 462 -5.44 -28.34 -23.85
CA GLY A 462 -6.09 -29.32 -24.72
C GLY A 462 -6.33 -30.63 -23.98
N PHE A 463 -7.28 -31.44 -24.46
CA PHE A 463 -7.56 -32.74 -23.86
C PHE A 463 -6.49 -33.75 -24.30
N LYS A 464 -5.78 -34.32 -23.33
CA LYS A 464 -4.95 -35.52 -23.53
C LYS A 464 -5.78 -36.76 -23.25
N SER A 465 -5.97 -37.61 -24.24
CA SER A 465 -6.56 -38.94 -24.03
C SER A 465 -5.53 -40.02 -24.33
N THR A 466 -5.29 -40.90 -23.35
CA THR A 466 -4.48 -42.09 -23.55
C THR A 466 -5.38 -43.33 -23.49
N THR A 467 -5.48 -44.05 -24.60
CA THR A 467 -6.17 -45.34 -24.66
C THR A 467 -5.17 -46.48 -24.64
N HIS A 468 -5.45 -47.51 -23.84
CA HIS A 468 -4.62 -48.72 -23.75
C HIS A 468 -5.40 -49.91 -24.32
N ASP A 469 -4.78 -50.66 -25.22
CA ASP A 469 -5.28 -51.93 -25.75
C ASP A 469 -4.16 -52.99 -25.71
N GLY A 470 -4.10 -53.74 -24.61
CA GLY A 470 -3.01 -54.67 -24.34
C GLY A 470 -1.66 -53.96 -24.21
N ASP A 471 -0.70 -54.33 -25.07
CA ASP A 471 0.67 -53.78 -25.10
C ASP A 471 0.80 -52.50 -25.95
N LEU A 472 -0.33 -51.98 -26.48
CA LEU A 472 -0.41 -50.73 -27.23
C LEU A 472 -0.97 -49.62 -26.34
N SER A 473 -0.28 -48.49 -26.28
CA SER A 473 -0.81 -47.22 -25.81
C SER A 473 -0.89 -46.24 -26.97
N LYS A 474 -2.04 -45.59 -27.12
CA LYS A 474 -2.20 -44.46 -28.03
C LYS A 474 -2.45 -43.21 -27.20
N THR A 475 -1.62 -42.19 -27.38
CA THR A 475 -1.85 -40.87 -26.80
C THR A 475 -2.26 -39.93 -27.91
N GLU A 476 -3.39 -39.27 -27.72
CA GLU A 476 -3.90 -38.24 -28.61
C GLU A 476 -3.92 -36.91 -27.86
N TRP A 477 -3.40 -35.88 -28.52
CA TRP A 477 -3.48 -34.51 -28.05
C TRP A 477 -4.48 -33.78 -28.94
N CYS A 478 -5.58 -33.36 -28.33
CA CYS A 478 -6.60 -32.58 -28.99
C CYS A 478 -6.58 -31.14 -28.46
N ASN A 479 -6.97 -30.18 -29.28
CA ASN A 479 -7.23 -28.82 -28.85
C ASN A 479 -8.51 -28.77 -27.97
N THR A 480 -8.85 -27.58 -27.46
CA THR A 480 -10.04 -27.34 -26.61
C THR A 480 -11.38 -27.64 -27.28
N ASP A 481 -11.43 -27.66 -28.62
CA ASP A 481 -12.61 -28.08 -29.40
C ASP A 481 -12.69 -29.59 -29.64
N GLY A 482 -11.71 -30.36 -29.15
CA GLY A 482 -11.63 -31.81 -29.33
C GLY A 482 -11.06 -32.26 -30.69
N LYS A 483 -10.45 -31.35 -31.47
CA LYS A 483 -9.79 -31.66 -32.75
C LYS A 483 -8.35 -32.13 -32.50
N LEU A 484 -7.96 -33.23 -33.14
CA LEU A 484 -6.63 -33.83 -33.01
C LEU A 484 -5.53 -32.90 -33.56
N VAL A 485 -4.48 -32.69 -32.76
CA VAL A 485 -3.30 -31.87 -33.09
C VAL A 485 -2.11 -32.76 -33.45
N LYS A 486 -1.90 -33.83 -32.67
CA LYS A 486 -0.91 -34.87 -32.93
C LYS A 486 -1.30 -36.14 -32.18
N SER A 487 -0.72 -37.26 -32.59
CA SER A 487 -0.84 -38.50 -31.82
C SER A 487 0.47 -39.27 -31.79
N GLU A 488 0.62 -40.08 -30.76
CA GLU A 488 1.68 -41.08 -30.70
C GLU A 488 1.05 -42.45 -30.45
N VAL A 489 1.73 -43.49 -30.95
CA VAL A 489 1.38 -44.87 -30.67
C VAL A 489 2.63 -45.54 -30.12
N ALA A 490 2.59 -45.90 -28.84
CA ALA A 490 3.62 -46.68 -28.18
C ALA A 490 3.22 -48.17 -28.20
N LYS A 491 4.17 -49.03 -28.56
CA LYS A 491 4.00 -50.47 -28.62
C LYS A 491 5.15 -51.19 -27.95
N CYS A 492 4.81 -52.02 -26.97
CA CYS A 492 5.80 -52.87 -26.31
C CYS A 492 6.06 -54.15 -27.12
N HIS A 493 7.34 -54.45 -27.31
CA HIS A 493 7.92 -55.58 -28.01
C HIS A 493 8.93 -56.29 -27.10
N GLY A 494 8.46 -56.88 -26.01
CA GLY A 494 9.32 -57.51 -25.01
C GLY A 494 10.13 -56.47 -24.22
N GLU A 495 11.45 -56.43 -24.42
CA GLU A 495 12.38 -55.48 -23.78
C GLU A 495 12.50 -54.13 -24.52
N MET A 496 11.78 -53.96 -25.63
CA MET A 496 11.79 -52.76 -26.47
C MET A 496 10.40 -52.13 -26.53
N THR A 497 10.33 -50.81 -26.42
CA THR A 497 9.14 -49.99 -26.65
C THR A 497 9.38 -49.14 -27.88
N GLU A 498 8.52 -49.26 -28.88
CA GLU A 498 8.53 -48.42 -30.07
C GLU A 498 7.43 -47.37 -29.96
N THR A 499 7.78 -46.09 -30.05
CA THR A 499 6.83 -44.98 -30.08
C THR A 499 6.84 -44.35 -31.47
N GLN A 500 5.73 -44.45 -32.19
CA GLN A 500 5.54 -43.84 -33.50
C GLN A 500 4.81 -42.50 -33.34
N PHE A 501 5.25 -41.47 -34.06
CA PHE A 501 4.69 -40.12 -34.03
C PHE A 501 3.88 -39.83 -35.28
N PHE A 502 2.76 -39.13 -35.11
CA PHE A 502 1.84 -38.77 -36.18
C PHE A 502 1.37 -37.31 -36.04
N ASP A 503 1.21 -36.63 -37.17
CA ASP A 503 0.64 -35.27 -37.24
C ASP A 503 -0.89 -35.25 -37.03
N ALA A 504 -1.49 -34.05 -37.09
CA ALA A 504 -2.93 -33.84 -36.94
C ALA A 504 -3.79 -34.63 -37.96
N ASN A 505 -3.21 -34.99 -39.11
CA ASN A 505 -3.87 -35.73 -40.18
C ASN A 505 -3.62 -37.25 -40.06
N GLY A 506 -2.89 -37.70 -39.03
CA GLY A 506 -2.51 -39.09 -38.84
C GLY A 506 -1.38 -39.56 -39.77
N LYS A 507 -0.63 -38.65 -40.40
CA LYS A 507 0.54 -39.00 -41.20
C LYS A 507 1.72 -39.28 -40.26
N PHE A 508 2.43 -40.38 -40.52
CA PHE A 508 3.64 -40.76 -39.78
C PHE A 508 4.77 -39.74 -40.01
N THR A 509 5.36 -39.23 -38.93
CA THR A 509 6.42 -38.21 -38.97
C THR A 509 7.76 -38.71 -38.45
N GLY A 510 7.79 -39.85 -37.75
CA GLY A 510 9.00 -40.47 -37.24
C GLY A 510 8.71 -41.45 -36.11
N ALA A 511 9.76 -42.09 -35.59
CA ALA A 511 9.62 -43.03 -34.48
C ALA A 511 10.85 -43.02 -33.57
N ASP A 512 10.61 -43.38 -32.31
CA ASP A 512 11.63 -43.67 -31.31
C ASP A 512 11.54 -45.14 -30.89
N GLN A 513 12.69 -45.81 -30.77
CA GLN A 513 12.77 -47.15 -30.19
C GLN A 513 13.60 -47.12 -28.92
N PHE A 514 12.95 -47.38 -27.79
CA PHE A 514 13.57 -47.51 -26.49
C PHE A 514 13.78 -48.99 -26.15
N THR A 515 14.98 -49.41 -25.81
CA THR A 515 15.27 -50.77 -25.34
C THR A 515 15.88 -50.72 -23.94
N GLU A 516 15.35 -51.49 -23.00
CA GLU A 516 15.91 -51.66 -21.66
C GLU A 516 16.40 -53.11 -21.46
N LYS A 517 17.69 -53.27 -21.17
CA LYS A 517 18.30 -54.58 -20.94
C LYS A 517 18.25 -54.94 -19.46
N ALA A 518 18.22 -56.24 -19.15
CA ALA A 518 18.23 -56.76 -17.78
C ALA A 518 19.40 -56.30 -16.89
N ASP A 519 20.48 -55.75 -17.47
CA ASP A 519 21.62 -55.15 -16.74
C ASP A 519 21.43 -53.64 -16.44
N GLY A 520 20.25 -53.08 -16.69
CA GLY A 520 19.88 -51.68 -16.42
C GLY A 520 20.39 -50.69 -17.48
N LYS A 521 20.92 -51.17 -18.61
CA LYS A 521 21.31 -50.32 -19.73
C LYS A 521 20.13 -50.03 -20.63
N THR A 522 20.00 -48.78 -21.05
CA THR A 522 18.96 -48.37 -21.99
C THR A 522 19.54 -47.84 -23.30
N SER A 523 18.78 -47.93 -24.37
CA SER A 523 19.11 -47.40 -25.69
C SER A 523 17.86 -46.77 -26.29
N LEU A 524 17.93 -45.47 -26.60
CA LEU A 524 16.90 -44.73 -27.33
C LEU A 524 17.41 -44.46 -28.74
N GLN A 525 16.72 -44.95 -29.75
CA GLN A 525 17.08 -44.79 -31.16
C GLN A 525 16.03 -43.94 -31.86
N HIS A 526 16.47 -43.00 -32.70
CA HIS A 526 15.60 -42.05 -33.39
C HIS A 526 15.54 -42.36 -34.89
N PHE A 527 14.34 -42.27 -35.45
CA PHE A 527 14.06 -42.54 -36.86
C PHE A 527 13.20 -41.43 -37.49
N ASP A 528 13.49 -41.10 -38.74
CA ASP A 528 12.69 -40.15 -39.52
C ASP A 528 11.37 -40.77 -40.05
N GLN A 529 10.58 -39.96 -40.75
CA GLN A 529 9.35 -40.37 -41.45
C GLN A 529 9.52 -41.51 -42.47
N ASN A 530 10.75 -41.84 -42.88
CA ASN A 530 11.08 -42.93 -43.80
C ASN A 530 11.69 -44.16 -43.10
N TRP A 531 11.68 -44.19 -41.76
CA TRP A 531 12.38 -45.20 -40.94
C TRP A 531 13.91 -45.19 -41.13
N THR A 532 14.48 -44.08 -41.55
CA THR A 532 15.93 -43.90 -41.60
C THR A 532 16.43 -43.61 -40.20
N PHE A 533 17.41 -44.39 -39.74
CA PHE A 533 18.07 -44.16 -38.45
C PHE A 533 18.83 -42.83 -38.45
N LEU A 534 18.52 -41.97 -37.48
CA LEU A 534 19.09 -40.63 -37.34
C LEU A 534 20.23 -40.60 -36.31
N GLY A 535 20.16 -41.46 -35.29
CA GLY A 535 21.11 -41.50 -34.20
C GLY A 535 20.52 -42.17 -32.96
N ALA A 536 21.34 -42.31 -31.92
CA ALA A 536 20.93 -42.96 -30.68
C ALA A 536 21.54 -42.32 -29.43
N GLU A 537 20.82 -42.46 -28.31
CA GLU A 537 21.30 -42.18 -26.96
C GLU A 537 21.33 -43.48 -26.14
N ASN A 538 22.50 -43.88 -25.67
CA ASN A 538 22.67 -45.07 -24.84
C ASN A 538 22.99 -44.68 -23.39
N THR A 539 22.20 -45.18 -22.45
CA THR A 539 22.41 -44.96 -21.02
C THR A 539 23.07 -46.17 -20.37
N VAL A 540 24.15 -45.93 -19.63
CA VAL A 540 24.89 -46.97 -18.90
C VAL A 540 25.19 -46.50 -17.47
N VAL A 541 24.84 -47.31 -16.48
CA VAL A 541 25.29 -47.11 -15.10
C VAL A 541 26.73 -47.61 -14.97
N LEU A 542 27.66 -46.70 -14.65
CA LEU A 542 29.07 -46.99 -14.45
C LEU A 542 29.31 -47.65 -13.09
N ALA A 543 30.43 -48.38 -12.94
CA ALA A 543 30.81 -48.99 -11.66
C ALA A 543 30.99 -47.99 -10.50
N SER A 544 31.15 -46.70 -10.83
CA SER A 544 31.19 -45.58 -9.89
C SER A 544 29.81 -45.15 -9.37
N GLY A 545 28.71 -45.76 -9.86
CA GLY A 545 27.33 -45.35 -9.56
C GLY A 545 26.81 -44.19 -10.42
N GLN A 546 27.62 -43.68 -11.36
CA GLN A 546 27.25 -42.57 -12.26
C GLN A 546 26.48 -43.08 -13.47
N THR A 547 25.55 -42.27 -13.98
CA THR A 547 24.81 -42.58 -15.21
C THR A 547 25.48 -41.89 -16.39
N SER A 548 25.93 -42.65 -17.39
CA SER A 548 26.57 -42.15 -18.60
C SER A 548 25.59 -42.25 -19.77
N ILE A 549 25.17 -41.10 -20.32
CA ILE A 549 24.37 -41.01 -21.54
C ILE A 549 25.33 -40.73 -22.69
N ARG A 550 25.32 -41.59 -23.71
CA ARG A 550 26.26 -41.54 -24.84
C ARG A 550 25.50 -41.35 -26.13
N SER A 551 25.88 -40.34 -26.90
CA SER A 551 25.22 -39.98 -28.15
C SER A 551 25.98 -40.54 -29.35
N TYR A 552 25.22 -40.94 -30.37
CA TYR A 552 25.69 -41.54 -31.60
C TYR A 552 24.99 -40.93 -32.81
N ASP A 553 25.73 -40.74 -33.90
CA ASP A 553 25.17 -40.33 -35.20
C ASP A 553 24.48 -41.48 -35.94
N SER A 554 23.92 -41.19 -37.12
CA SER A 554 23.28 -42.16 -38.00
C SER A 554 24.22 -43.29 -38.50
N GLY A 555 25.53 -43.13 -38.35
CA GLY A 555 26.55 -44.14 -38.64
C GLY A 555 26.98 -44.96 -37.42
N TRP A 556 26.35 -44.78 -36.26
CA TRP A 556 26.77 -45.33 -34.97
C TRP A 556 28.17 -44.86 -34.53
N HIS A 557 28.65 -43.74 -35.04
CA HIS A 557 29.85 -43.11 -34.51
C HIS A 557 29.51 -42.36 -33.22
N PHE A 558 30.32 -42.59 -32.20
CA PHE A 558 30.19 -41.87 -30.94
C PHE A 558 30.49 -40.38 -31.15
N THR A 559 29.54 -39.51 -30.78
CA THR A 559 29.64 -38.06 -30.98
C THR A 559 29.92 -37.32 -29.68
N GLY A 560 29.61 -37.92 -28.53
CA GLY A 560 29.89 -37.34 -27.21
C GLY A 560 29.12 -38.04 -26.09
N ALA A 561 29.40 -37.65 -24.84
CA ALA A 561 28.73 -38.20 -23.67
C ALA A 561 28.43 -37.14 -22.60
N ARG A 562 27.37 -37.39 -21.84
CA ARG A 562 26.99 -36.68 -20.60
C ARG A 562 27.00 -37.67 -19.45
N ASN A 563 27.88 -37.46 -18.48
CA ASN A 563 27.92 -38.28 -17.27
C ASN A 563 27.24 -37.53 -16.13
N VAL A 564 26.10 -38.05 -15.67
CA VAL A 564 25.31 -37.53 -14.57
C VAL A 564 25.75 -38.20 -13.27
N VAL A 565 26.02 -37.38 -12.27
CA VAL A 565 26.39 -37.80 -10.91
C VAL A 565 25.36 -37.21 -9.95
N ASP A 566 24.60 -38.06 -9.29
CA ASP A 566 23.77 -37.67 -8.15
C ASP A 566 24.66 -37.53 -6.91
N LYS A 567 24.58 -36.39 -6.22
CA LYS A 567 25.38 -36.09 -5.02
C LYS A 567 24.64 -36.46 -3.72
N GLY A 568 23.38 -36.88 -3.79
CA GLY A 568 22.60 -37.41 -2.65
C GLY A 568 21.96 -36.37 -1.73
N ASP A 569 22.17 -35.08 -1.99
CA ASP A 569 21.61 -33.92 -1.26
C ASP A 569 20.58 -33.14 -2.11
N GLY A 570 20.11 -33.74 -3.21
CA GLY A 570 19.26 -33.07 -4.21
C GLY A 570 20.06 -32.28 -5.26
N ALA A 571 21.39 -32.24 -5.16
CA ALA A 571 22.25 -31.70 -6.21
C ALA A 571 22.74 -32.81 -7.16
N SER A 572 22.94 -32.44 -8.43
CA SER A 572 23.57 -33.30 -9.43
C SER A 572 24.71 -32.55 -10.14
N SER A 573 25.60 -33.30 -10.78
CA SER A 573 26.56 -32.72 -11.72
C SER A 573 26.55 -33.47 -13.03
N ILE A 574 26.58 -32.74 -14.13
CA ILE A 574 26.65 -33.27 -15.50
C ILE A 574 28.03 -32.95 -16.03
N ARG A 575 28.77 -33.97 -16.46
CA ARG A 575 30.09 -33.80 -17.10
C ARG A 575 29.99 -34.09 -18.59
N TYR A 576 30.48 -33.17 -19.41
CA TYR A 576 30.42 -33.24 -20.86
C TYR A 576 31.73 -33.78 -21.44
N TYR A 577 31.60 -34.63 -22.46
CA TYR A 577 32.70 -35.23 -23.18
C TYR A 577 32.48 -35.16 -24.69
N ASP A 578 33.52 -34.83 -25.44
CA ASP A 578 33.50 -34.84 -26.90
C ASP A 578 33.59 -36.26 -27.49
N ALA A 579 33.56 -36.36 -28.82
CA ALA A 579 33.72 -37.61 -29.58
C ALA A 579 35.05 -38.36 -29.31
N LYS A 580 36.05 -37.70 -28.70
CA LYS A 580 37.35 -38.29 -28.32
C LYS A 580 37.42 -38.63 -26.83
N TRP A 581 36.31 -38.57 -26.10
CA TRP A 581 36.24 -38.73 -24.64
C TRP A 581 37.05 -37.68 -23.87
N GLN A 582 37.30 -36.52 -24.46
CA GLN A 582 37.93 -35.40 -23.77
C GLN A 582 36.87 -34.64 -22.99
N PHE A 583 37.16 -34.37 -21.71
CA PHE A 583 36.28 -33.55 -20.87
C PHE A 583 36.24 -32.13 -21.41
N THR A 584 35.05 -31.63 -21.72
CA THR A 584 34.85 -30.29 -22.31
C THR A 584 34.32 -29.27 -21.31
N GLY A 585 33.73 -29.74 -20.21
CA GLY A 585 33.18 -28.91 -19.16
C GLY A 585 32.17 -29.67 -18.31
N SER A 586 31.57 -28.99 -17.35
CA SER A 586 30.56 -29.58 -16.48
C SER A 586 29.59 -28.53 -15.97
N ASP A 587 28.37 -28.99 -15.70
CA ASP A 587 27.38 -28.22 -14.95
C ASP A 587 27.16 -28.85 -13.59
N GLU A 588 26.93 -28.01 -12.59
CA GLU A 588 26.45 -28.42 -11.28
C GLU A 588 25.07 -27.82 -11.05
N ILE A 589 24.08 -28.69 -10.88
CA ILE A 589 22.68 -28.32 -10.72
C ILE A 589 22.31 -28.55 -9.26
N SER A 590 21.72 -27.55 -8.63
CA SER A 590 21.15 -27.66 -7.29
C SER A 590 19.80 -26.97 -7.26
N VAL A 591 18.83 -27.62 -6.62
CA VAL A 591 17.53 -27.01 -6.35
C VAL A 591 17.51 -26.58 -4.89
N LYS A 592 17.26 -25.29 -4.66
CA LYS A 592 17.10 -24.75 -3.32
C LYS A 592 16.02 -23.69 -3.33
N ASP A 593 15.08 -23.80 -2.39
CA ASP A 593 14.00 -22.82 -2.19
C ASP A 593 13.21 -22.51 -3.48
N GLY A 594 12.94 -23.54 -4.31
CA GLY A 594 12.20 -23.40 -5.58
C GLY A 594 13.02 -22.85 -6.76
N VAL A 595 14.29 -22.50 -6.55
CA VAL A 595 15.21 -22.03 -7.59
C VAL A 595 16.10 -23.18 -8.04
N THR A 596 16.17 -23.40 -9.34
CA THR A 596 17.15 -24.31 -9.96
C THR A 596 18.37 -23.49 -10.35
N SER A 597 19.46 -23.68 -9.61
CA SER A 597 20.74 -23.05 -9.92
C SER A 597 21.63 -24.01 -10.70
N THR A 598 22.07 -23.59 -11.88
CA THR A 598 23.01 -24.32 -12.74
C THR A 598 24.31 -23.55 -12.77
N ARG A 599 25.39 -24.13 -12.26
CA ARG A 599 26.73 -23.53 -12.30
C ARG A 599 27.56 -24.17 -13.40
N HIS A 600 28.12 -23.35 -14.26
CA HIS A 600 28.89 -23.78 -15.42
C HIS A 600 30.39 -23.77 -15.14
N PHE A 601 31.08 -24.80 -15.63
CA PHE A 601 32.52 -24.95 -15.52
C PHE A 601 33.15 -25.37 -16.85
N ASP A 602 34.29 -24.76 -17.18
CA ASP A 602 35.05 -25.09 -18.38
C ASP A 602 35.80 -26.44 -18.29
N ALA A 603 36.50 -26.80 -19.36
CA ALA A 603 37.32 -28.01 -19.44
C ALA A 603 38.44 -28.10 -18.38
N ASN A 604 38.79 -27.00 -17.71
CA ASN A 604 39.77 -26.95 -16.61
C ASN A 604 39.09 -26.95 -15.23
N ALA A 605 37.78 -27.21 -15.17
CA ALA A 605 36.95 -27.12 -13.97
C ALA A 605 36.95 -25.72 -13.33
N LYS A 606 37.15 -24.67 -14.12
CA LYS A 606 37.03 -23.29 -13.67
C LYS A 606 35.59 -22.82 -13.88
N PHE A 607 35.02 -22.22 -12.83
CA PHE A 607 33.70 -21.60 -12.89
C PHE A 607 33.66 -20.50 -13.96
N THR A 608 32.65 -20.56 -14.84
CA THR A 608 32.46 -19.62 -15.95
C THR A 608 31.23 -18.74 -15.80
N GLY A 609 30.25 -19.15 -14.99
CA GLY A 609 29.01 -18.44 -14.77
C GLY A 609 27.94 -19.35 -14.18
N ALA A 610 26.76 -18.80 -13.90
CA ALA A 610 25.64 -19.55 -13.38
C ALA A 610 24.31 -19.00 -13.88
N ASP A 611 23.33 -19.89 -14.04
CA ASP A 611 21.95 -19.56 -14.36
C ASP A 611 21.05 -19.95 -13.20
N ASN A 612 20.13 -19.06 -12.82
CA ASN A 612 19.13 -19.32 -11.78
C ASN A 612 17.73 -19.24 -12.40
N LEU A 613 17.10 -20.39 -12.55
CA LEU A 613 15.75 -20.53 -13.08
C LEU A 613 14.73 -20.62 -11.94
N SER A 614 13.66 -19.83 -12.05
CA SER A 614 12.53 -19.86 -11.12
C SER A 614 11.20 -19.67 -11.86
N VAL A 615 10.17 -20.39 -11.44
CA VAL A 615 8.78 -20.17 -11.87
C VAL A 615 8.06 -19.48 -10.72
N ARG A 616 7.33 -18.41 -11.02
CA ARG A 616 6.63 -17.57 -10.06
C ARG A 616 5.14 -17.93 -10.00
N ASP A 617 4.49 -17.48 -8.94
CA ASP A 617 3.06 -17.72 -8.69
C ASP A 617 2.12 -17.11 -9.74
N ASP A 618 2.56 -16.04 -10.41
CA ASP A 618 1.84 -15.42 -11.54
C ASP A 618 2.02 -16.20 -12.86
N GLY A 619 2.70 -17.36 -12.83
CA GLY A 619 3.02 -18.16 -14.00
C GLY A 619 4.26 -17.67 -14.76
N SER A 620 4.90 -16.59 -14.33
CA SER A 620 6.10 -16.07 -14.98
C SER A 620 7.32 -16.96 -14.72
N VAL A 621 8.19 -17.06 -15.72
CA VAL A 621 9.44 -17.83 -15.67
C VAL A 621 10.61 -16.86 -15.76
N TRP A 622 11.50 -16.92 -14.79
CA TRP A 622 12.66 -16.05 -14.68
C TRP A 622 13.94 -16.87 -14.74
N ASN A 623 14.79 -16.56 -15.69
CA ASN A 623 16.13 -17.12 -15.84
C ASN A 623 17.16 -16.00 -15.63
N LEU A 624 17.90 -16.03 -14.52
CA LEU A 624 18.91 -15.00 -14.21
C LEU A 624 20.30 -15.51 -14.51
N HIS A 625 21.06 -14.75 -15.30
CA HIS A 625 22.41 -15.10 -15.72
C HIS A 625 23.45 -14.37 -14.85
N TYR A 626 24.48 -15.09 -14.43
CA TYR A 626 25.61 -14.58 -13.66
C TYR A 626 26.92 -14.92 -14.35
N ASP A 627 27.83 -13.96 -14.38
CA ASP A 627 29.17 -14.16 -14.90
C ASP A 627 30.07 -14.96 -13.94
N LYS A 628 31.29 -15.24 -14.40
CA LYS A 628 32.34 -15.92 -13.63
C LYS A 628 32.69 -15.27 -12.28
N ASP A 629 32.32 -14.01 -12.05
CA ASP A 629 32.57 -13.26 -10.83
C ASP A 629 31.31 -13.13 -9.96
N TRP A 630 30.24 -13.90 -10.26
CA TRP A 630 28.92 -13.84 -9.63
C TRP A 630 28.22 -12.50 -9.79
N LYS A 631 28.57 -11.73 -10.82
CA LYS A 631 27.86 -10.51 -11.15
C LYS A 631 26.72 -10.84 -12.08
N PHE A 632 25.58 -10.20 -11.84
CA PHE A 632 24.43 -10.28 -12.74
C PHE A 632 24.86 -9.86 -14.15
N ALA A 633 24.63 -10.75 -15.11
CA ALA A 633 25.01 -10.59 -16.51
C ALA A 633 23.81 -10.25 -17.40
N GLY A 634 22.60 -10.60 -16.95
CA GLY A 634 21.34 -10.38 -17.66
C GLY A 634 20.26 -11.34 -17.20
N ALA A 635 19.06 -11.24 -17.77
CA ALA A 635 17.96 -12.15 -17.46
C ALA A 635 17.02 -12.36 -18.66
N GLU A 636 16.37 -13.51 -18.69
CA GLU A 636 15.20 -13.78 -19.53
C GLU A 636 13.98 -13.92 -18.62
N VAL A 637 12.94 -13.11 -18.85
CA VAL A 637 11.72 -13.13 -18.04
C VAL A 637 10.50 -13.29 -18.93
N SER A 638 9.86 -14.46 -18.87
CA SER A 638 8.61 -14.78 -19.57
C SER A 638 7.41 -14.56 -18.65
N ARG A 639 6.42 -13.79 -19.08
CA ARG A 639 5.20 -13.51 -18.30
C ARG A 639 3.96 -13.89 -19.12
N PRO A 640 3.12 -14.83 -18.66
CA PRO A 640 1.83 -15.08 -19.27
C PRO A 640 0.83 -13.97 -18.91
N ALA A 641 0.11 -13.45 -19.89
CA ALA A 641 -1.03 -12.57 -19.71
C ALA A 641 -2.31 -13.38 -19.45
N ALA A 642 -3.38 -12.70 -19.03
CA ALA A 642 -4.64 -13.34 -18.66
C ALA A 642 -5.34 -14.04 -19.85
N ASP A 643 -5.04 -13.64 -21.08
CA ASP A 643 -5.47 -14.26 -22.33
C ASP A 643 -4.60 -15.44 -22.77
N GLY A 644 -3.44 -15.66 -22.11
CA GLY A 644 -2.51 -16.73 -22.40
C GLY A 644 -1.31 -16.31 -23.25
N VAL A 645 -1.29 -15.09 -23.79
CA VAL A 645 -0.14 -14.54 -24.53
C VAL A 645 1.06 -14.44 -23.60
N VAL A 646 2.22 -14.95 -24.00
CA VAL A 646 3.45 -14.92 -23.20
C VAL A 646 4.37 -13.84 -23.71
N VAL A 647 4.76 -12.92 -22.82
CA VAL A 647 5.75 -11.88 -23.12
C VAL A 647 7.08 -12.24 -22.48
N THR A 648 8.08 -12.54 -23.29
CA THR A 648 9.46 -12.78 -22.85
C THR A 648 10.29 -11.52 -23.06
N THR A 649 10.87 -10.99 -21.99
CA THR A 649 11.78 -9.84 -22.04
C THR A 649 13.20 -10.28 -21.71
N GLU A 650 14.14 -9.96 -22.59
CA GLU A 650 15.57 -10.09 -22.33
C GLU A 650 16.11 -8.81 -21.69
N TYR A 651 16.90 -8.96 -20.64
CA TYR A 651 17.52 -7.87 -19.89
C TYR A 651 19.03 -7.99 -19.92
N ASP A 652 19.71 -6.84 -20.07
CA ASP A 652 21.15 -6.77 -19.87
C ASP A 652 21.54 -6.77 -18.38
N SER A 653 22.85 -6.72 -18.11
CA SER A 653 23.42 -6.62 -16.76
C SER A 653 23.00 -5.39 -15.93
N HIS A 654 22.28 -4.42 -16.51
CA HIS A 654 21.74 -3.23 -15.85
C HIS A 654 20.21 -3.25 -15.80
N TRP A 655 19.57 -4.39 -16.06
CA TRP A 655 18.11 -4.51 -16.18
C TRP A 655 17.50 -3.63 -17.27
N THR A 656 18.31 -3.25 -18.27
CA THR A 656 17.79 -2.58 -19.46
C THR A 656 17.21 -3.64 -20.37
N ALA A 657 15.92 -3.53 -20.68
CA ALA A 657 15.28 -4.41 -21.65
C ALA A 657 15.95 -4.26 -23.02
N LEU A 658 16.41 -5.38 -23.58
CA LEU A 658 17.07 -5.45 -24.87
C LEU A 658 16.06 -5.73 -25.98
N GLU A 659 15.34 -6.84 -25.85
CA GLU A 659 14.36 -7.33 -26.81
C GLU A 659 13.14 -7.89 -26.07
N ARG A 660 11.97 -7.80 -26.70
CA ARG A 660 10.74 -8.42 -26.21
C ARG A 660 10.09 -9.29 -27.27
N THR A 661 9.83 -10.53 -26.90
CA THR A 661 9.12 -11.52 -27.70
C THR A 661 7.71 -11.67 -27.14
N HIS A 662 6.71 -11.50 -28.00
CA HIS A 662 5.31 -11.72 -27.67
C HIS A 662 4.86 -12.96 -28.43
N ASP A 663 4.57 -14.01 -27.69
CA ASP A 663 4.13 -15.29 -28.22
C ASP A 663 2.65 -15.45 -27.89
N GLY A 664 1.82 -15.39 -28.93
CA GLY A 664 0.40 -15.68 -28.83
C GLY A 664 0.12 -17.15 -28.63
N THR A 665 -1.17 -17.45 -28.63
CA THR A 665 -1.76 -18.71 -28.25
C THR A 665 -2.07 -19.54 -29.49
N ILE A 666 -3.11 -20.37 -29.40
CA ILE A 666 -3.60 -21.19 -30.52
C ILE A 666 -4.95 -20.69 -31.06
N GLY A 667 -5.44 -19.55 -30.57
CA GLY A 667 -6.65 -18.90 -31.06
C GLY A 667 -6.42 -17.40 -31.29
N ASP A 668 -7.44 -16.73 -31.84
CA ASP A 668 -7.33 -15.34 -32.28
C ASP A 668 -6.93 -14.36 -31.15
N ASP A 669 -5.71 -13.84 -31.22
CA ASP A 669 -5.10 -12.96 -30.23
C ASP A 669 -5.06 -11.50 -30.68
N ILE A 670 -4.95 -10.59 -29.71
CA ILE A 670 -4.66 -9.17 -29.97
C ILE A 670 -3.36 -8.81 -29.24
N ILE A 671 -2.26 -8.80 -29.99
CA ILE A 671 -0.92 -8.56 -29.46
C ILE A 671 -0.49 -7.13 -29.74
N SER A 672 -0.13 -6.38 -28.69
CA SER A 672 0.32 -4.98 -28.81
C SER A 672 1.65 -4.74 -28.11
N ALA A 673 2.72 -4.55 -28.88
CA ALA A 673 4.11 -4.53 -28.43
C ALA A 673 4.64 -3.15 -27.97
N GLY A 674 3.93 -2.05 -28.25
CA GLY A 674 4.30 -0.72 -27.74
C GLY A 674 5.49 -0.08 -28.47
N TRP A 675 6.47 0.47 -27.74
CA TRP A 675 7.68 1.08 -28.31
C TRP A 675 8.90 0.17 -28.09
N GLY A 676 9.82 0.08 -29.05
CA GLY A 676 11.02 -0.77 -28.98
C GLY A 676 11.21 -1.60 -30.25
N SER A 677 12.19 -2.49 -30.24
CA SER A 677 12.29 -3.55 -31.25
C SER A 677 11.65 -4.80 -30.67
N ASN A 678 10.49 -5.19 -31.18
CA ASN A 678 9.72 -6.31 -30.65
C ASN A 678 9.59 -7.42 -31.69
N LEU A 679 9.57 -8.67 -31.21
CA LEU A 679 9.22 -9.84 -32.00
C LEU A 679 7.79 -10.25 -31.63
N LEU A 680 6.91 -10.36 -32.62
CA LEU A 680 5.51 -10.73 -32.47
C LEU A 680 5.24 -12.03 -33.23
N ARG A 681 4.89 -13.08 -32.50
CA ARG A 681 4.35 -14.34 -33.03
C ARG A 681 2.89 -14.43 -32.62
N GLY A 682 1.99 -14.46 -33.59
CA GLY A 682 0.56 -14.67 -33.32
C GLY A 682 0.27 -16.08 -32.82
N GLY A 683 0.97 -17.07 -33.39
CA GLY A 683 0.67 -18.47 -33.15
C GLY A 683 -0.35 -18.95 -34.17
N PHE A 684 -1.26 -19.83 -33.76
CA PHE A 684 -2.40 -20.21 -34.62
C PHE A 684 -3.59 -19.31 -34.27
N GLY A 685 -4.41 -18.97 -35.25
CA GLY A 685 -5.54 -18.06 -35.09
C GLY A 685 -5.46 -16.89 -36.08
N SER A 686 -6.58 -16.20 -36.28
CA SER A 686 -6.57 -14.96 -37.04
C SER A 686 -6.23 -13.79 -36.12
N ASP A 687 -4.94 -13.48 -35.98
CA ASP A 687 -4.45 -12.60 -34.93
C ASP A 687 -4.43 -11.12 -35.34
N ILE A 688 -4.32 -10.23 -34.37
CA ILE A 688 -4.08 -8.80 -34.59
C ILE A 688 -2.74 -8.44 -33.96
N LEU A 689 -1.73 -8.24 -34.80
CA LEU A 689 -0.36 -7.95 -34.38
C LEU A 689 -0.07 -6.45 -34.54
N ILE A 690 0.19 -5.77 -33.43
CA ILE A 690 0.43 -4.33 -33.37
C ILE A 690 1.85 -4.07 -32.87
N GLY A 691 2.80 -3.88 -33.79
CA GLY A 691 4.22 -3.67 -33.46
C GLY A 691 4.47 -2.34 -32.74
N GLY A 692 3.77 -1.29 -33.16
CA GLY A 692 3.87 0.04 -32.56
C GLY A 692 5.06 0.85 -33.07
N GLY A 693 6.02 1.19 -32.20
CA GLY A 693 7.09 2.15 -32.46
C GLY A 693 8.49 1.58 -32.32
N GLY A 694 9.15 1.23 -33.42
CA GLY A 694 10.58 0.92 -33.43
C GLY A 694 10.89 0.04 -34.63
N LYS A 695 11.76 -0.97 -34.47
CA LYS A 695 12.05 -1.96 -35.51
C LYS A 695 11.41 -3.28 -35.12
N ASP A 696 10.17 -3.49 -35.52
CA ASP A 696 9.39 -4.65 -35.10
C ASP A 696 9.51 -5.79 -36.12
N MET A 697 9.36 -7.02 -35.64
CA MET A 697 9.42 -8.24 -36.43
C MET A 697 8.14 -9.04 -36.23
N PHE A 698 7.40 -9.23 -37.32
CA PHE A 698 6.17 -10.02 -37.35
C PHE A 698 6.49 -11.39 -37.91
N VAL A 699 6.33 -12.41 -37.10
CA VAL A 699 6.80 -13.77 -37.40
C VAL A 699 5.64 -14.65 -37.80
N PHE A 700 5.82 -15.35 -38.92
CA PHE A 700 4.91 -16.35 -39.45
C PHE A 700 5.60 -17.72 -39.45
N ASP A 701 5.34 -18.50 -38.41
CA ASP A 701 5.91 -19.82 -38.14
C ASP A 701 4.84 -20.93 -37.95
N THR A 702 3.60 -20.65 -38.35
CA THR A 702 2.48 -21.61 -38.38
C THR A 702 2.10 -22.02 -39.80
N THR A 703 1.44 -23.18 -39.90
CA THR A 703 1.05 -23.74 -41.21
C THR A 703 -0.01 -22.87 -41.88
N ILE A 704 0.27 -22.42 -43.11
CA ILE A 704 -0.61 -21.51 -43.85
C ILE A 704 -1.99 -22.11 -44.14
N GLY A 705 -3.04 -21.37 -43.79
CA GLY A 705 -4.43 -21.74 -44.05
C GLY A 705 -5.36 -20.52 -44.15
N ASN A 706 -6.50 -20.67 -44.82
CA ASN A 706 -7.47 -19.57 -45.00
C ASN A 706 -8.19 -19.14 -43.70
N ASP A 707 -8.06 -19.92 -42.64
CA ASP A 707 -8.65 -19.64 -41.32
C ASP A 707 -7.61 -19.02 -40.34
N ASP A 708 -6.38 -18.79 -40.81
CA ASP A 708 -5.19 -18.36 -40.05
C ASP A 708 -4.61 -17.10 -40.71
N VAL A 709 -5.39 -16.00 -40.68
CA VAL A 709 -5.07 -14.76 -41.41
C VAL A 709 -4.85 -13.60 -40.45
N ASP A 710 -3.59 -13.21 -40.28
CA ASP A 710 -3.22 -12.18 -39.33
C ASP A 710 -3.41 -10.77 -39.85
N ILE A 711 -3.72 -9.85 -38.95
CA ILE A 711 -3.82 -8.42 -39.22
C ILE A 711 -2.62 -7.72 -38.61
N LEU A 712 -1.70 -7.28 -39.47
CA LEU A 712 -0.57 -6.44 -39.10
C LEU A 712 -1.03 -4.99 -39.06
N ARG A 713 -1.01 -4.39 -37.88
CA ARG A 713 -1.38 -2.98 -37.69
C ARG A 713 -0.17 -2.06 -37.59
N GLY A 714 -0.17 -1.04 -38.43
CA GLY A 714 0.80 0.05 -38.36
C GLY A 714 2.20 -0.31 -38.87
N PHE A 715 2.35 -1.36 -39.69
CA PHE A 715 3.62 -1.79 -40.27
C PHE A 715 4.34 -0.66 -41.02
N LYS A 716 5.64 -0.46 -40.75
CA LYS A 716 6.48 0.58 -41.35
C LYS A 716 7.52 -0.02 -42.28
N HIS A 717 7.29 0.15 -43.58
CA HIS A 717 8.25 -0.17 -44.63
C HIS A 717 9.67 0.35 -44.31
N GLY A 718 10.68 -0.50 -44.53
CA GLY A 718 12.09 -0.17 -44.32
C GLY A 718 12.53 -0.14 -42.86
N THR A 719 11.61 -0.27 -41.91
CA THR A 719 11.90 -0.29 -40.46
C THR A 719 11.53 -1.64 -39.86
N ASP A 720 10.28 -2.05 -40.07
CA ASP A 720 9.75 -3.33 -39.59
C ASP A 720 10.07 -4.45 -40.58
N LYS A 721 10.00 -5.70 -40.11
CA LYS A 721 10.23 -6.91 -40.90
C LYS A 721 9.10 -7.92 -40.76
N ILE A 722 8.82 -8.62 -41.84
CA ILE A 722 8.00 -9.84 -41.85
C ILE A 722 8.98 -11.01 -41.92
N ALA A 723 9.02 -11.85 -40.90
CA ALA A 723 9.85 -13.04 -40.83
C ALA A 723 9.02 -14.26 -41.21
N LEU A 724 9.52 -15.04 -42.16
CA LEU A 724 8.87 -16.23 -42.69
C LEU A 724 9.68 -17.47 -42.35
N ASP A 725 9.04 -18.48 -41.77
CA ASP A 725 9.68 -19.78 -41.54
C ASP A 725 9.90 -20.52 -42.88
N SER A 726 11.16 -20.87 -43.15
CA SER A 726 11.57 -21.51 -44.40
C SER A 726 11.08 -22.96 -44.58
N HIS A 727 10.56 -23.61 -43.54
CA HIS A 727 9.91 -24.92 -43.63
C HIS A 727 8.43 -24.83 -44.03
N ILE A 728 7.84 -23.64 -43.95
CA ILE A 728 6.43 -23.38 -44.24
C ILE A 728 6.31 -22.66 -45.58
N PHE A 729 7.12 -21.61 -45.74
CA PHE A 729 7.25 -20.88 -46.98
C PHE A 729 8.37 -21.52 -47.78
N ASP A 730 8.03 -22.57 -48.54
CA ASP A 730 8.99 -23.24 -49.41
C ASP A 730 9.33 -22.36 -50.64
N ASP A 731 10.53 -22.55 -51.19
CA ASP A 731 11.03 -21.91 -52.43
C ASP A 731 11.07 -20.36 -52.43
N VAL A 732 10.98 -19.70 -51.27
CA VAL A 732 11.26 -18.26 -51.11
C VAL A 732 12.74 -17.96 -50.78
N ASP A 733 13.57 -18.99 -50.62
CA ASP A 733 14.96 -18.89 -50.20
C ASP A 733 15.95 -18.93 -51.38
N VAL A 734 16.94 -18.03 -51.36
CA VAL A 734 18.19 -18.15 -52.12
C VAL A 734 19.38 -18.02 -51.15
N GLY A 735 19.84 -19.16 -50.64
CA GLY A 735 21.08 -19.26 -49.87
C GLY A 735 20.97 -18.77 -48.42
N GLY A 736 19.84 -19.00 -47.76
CA GLY A 736 19.52 -18.56 -46.40
C GLY A 736 18.96 -17.14 -46.30
N HIS A 737 18.49 -16.58 -47.42
CA HIS A 737 17.97 -15.22 -47.51
C HIS A 737 16.74 -15.17 -48.42
N PHE A 738 15.79 -14.29 -48.08
CA PHE A 738 14.59 -14.08 -48.89
C PHE A 738 14.96 -13.64 -50.31
N ALA A 739 14.49 -14.38 -51.32
CA ALA A 739 14.78 -14.13 -52.71
C ALA A 739 14.06 -12.87 -53.19
N LEU A 740 14.80 -11.89 -53.72
CA LEU A 740 14.18 -10.65 -54.24
C LEU A 740 13.17 -10.91 -55.37
N SER A 741 13.37 -11.99 -56.14
CA SER A 741 12.48 -12.44 -57.20
C SER A 741 11.22 -13.13 -56.69
N ALA A 742 11.14 -13.46 -55.39
CA ALA A 742 9.99 -14.14 -54.81
C ALA A 742 8.85 -13.20 -54.40
N PHE A 743 8.99 -11.88 -54.60
CA PHE A 743 7.99 -10.89 -54.18
C PHE A 743 7.38 -10.13 -55.35
N ALA A 744 6.05 -10.19 -55.45
CA ALA A 744 5.24 -9.39 -56.37
C ALA A 744 4.37 -8.36 -55.64
N ALA A 745 4.44 -7.11 -56.09
CA ALA A 745 3.50 -6.07 -55.68
C ALA A 745 2.34 -5.99 -56.69
N GLY A 746 1.13 -6.39 -56.27
CA GLY A 746 -0.06 -6.43 -57.10
C GLY A 746 -1.06 -7.50 -56.64
N PRO A 747 -2.25 -7.56 -57.27
CA PRO A 747 -3.30 -8.50 -56.87
C PRO A 747 -3.07 -9.96 -57.34
N THR A 748 -2.05 -10.21 -58.15
CA THR A 748 -1.72 -11.53 -58.72
C THR A 748 -0.21 -11.65 -58.94
N ALA A 749 0.31 -12.88 -59.01
CA ALA A 749 1.66 -13.17 -59.49
C ALA A 749 1.91 -12.59 -60.90
N VAL A 750 3.16 -12.21 -61.18
CA VAL A 750 3.61 -11.61 -62.44
C VAL A 750 4.46 -12.58 -63.26
N ASP A 751 5.28 -13.39 -62.59
CA ASP A 751 6.05 -14.47 -63.20
C ASP A 751 6.00 -15.77 -62.35
N ALA A 752 6.86 -16.75 -62.67
CA ALA A 752 6.87 -18.08 -62.06
C ALA A 752 7.72 -18.19 -60.79
N ASP A 753 8.43 -17.11 -60.43
CA ASP A 753 9.27 -17.03 -59.24
C ASP A 753 8.54 -16.32 -58.09
N ASP A 754 7.47 -15.59 -58.36
CA ASP A 754 6.68 -14.85 -57.36
C ASP A 754 5.95 -15.76 -56.38
N ARG A 755 6.39 -15.79 -55.12
CA ARG A 755 5.80 -16.61 -54.05
C ARG A 755 5.02 -15.79 -53.02
N ILE A 756 5.43 -14.55 -52.76
CA ILE A 756 4.76 -13.62 -51.84
C ILE A 756 4.13 -12.51 -52.67
N ILE A 757 2.80 -12.43 -52.63
CA ILE A 757 2.01 -11.50 -53.45
C ILE A 757 1.32 -10.50 -52.51
N TYR A 758 1.54 -9.21 -52.73
CA TYR A 758 0.95 -8.16 -51.91
C TYR A 758 -0.01 -7.28 -52.71
N ASP A 759 -1.30 -7.41 -52.47
CA ASP A 759 -2.32 -6.54 -53.05
C ASP A 759 -2.42 -5.24 -52.24
N ARG A 760 -1.72 -4.21 -52.69
CA ARG A 760 -1.74 -2.89 -52.04
C ARG A 760 -3.14 -2.25 -51.98
N ALA A 761 -4.06 -2.60 -52.88
CA ALA A 761 -5.39 -1.99 -52.87
C ALA A 761 -6.22 -2.46 -51.66
N SER A 762 -6.17 -3.77 -51.38
CA SER A 762 -6.83 -4.37 -50.22
C SER A 762 -5.98 -4.27 -48.96
N GLY A 763 -4.66 -4.43 -49.07
CA GLY A 763 -3.71 -4.64 -47.97
C GLY A 763 -3.39 -6.12 -47.74
N ASN A 764 -3.94 -7.04 -48.54
CA ASN A 764 -3.79 -8.48 -48.33
C ASN A 764 -2.43 -8.99 -48.82
N LEU A 765 -1.88 -9.94 -48.06
CA LEU A 765 -0.64 -10.62 -48.36
C LEU A 765 -0.93 -12.12 -48.53
N TYR A 766 -0.42 -12.67 -49.62
CA TYR A 766 -0.69 -14.04 -50.05
C TYR A 766 0.61 -14.80 -50.25
N TYR A 767 0.55 -16.10 -49.98
CA TYR A 767 1.58 -17.06 -50.36
C TYR A 767 1.06 -17.91 -51.53
N ASP A 768 1.82 -17.92 -52.62
CA ASP A 768 1.60 -18.78 -53.77
C ASP A 768 2.64 -19.91 -53.77
N PRO A 769 2.26 -21.14 -53.39
CA PRO A 769 3.19 -22.25 -53.27
C PRO A 769 3.74 -22.74 -54.61
N ASP A 770 3.03 -22.51 -55.73
CA ASP A 770 3.53 -22.86 -57.07
C ASP A 770 4.23 -21.71 -57.80
N GLY A 771 4.02 -20.51 -57.23
CA GLY A 771 4.48 -19.19 -57.62
C GLY A 771 4.35 -18.81 -59.09
N ASN A 772 3.43 -19.43 -59.81
CA ASN A 772 3.08 -19.06 -61.18
C ASN A 772 1.60 -18.67 -61.30
N GLY A 773 0.88 -18.57 -60.18
CA GLY A 773 -0.53 -18.18 -60.09
C GLY A 773 -1.50 -19.23 -60.64
N ALA A 774 -1.07 -20.47 -60.89
CA ALA A 774 -1.95 -21.55 -61.33
C ALA A 774 -2.63 -22.25 -60.16
N ALA A 775 -1.94 -22.38 -59.03
CA ALA A 775 -2.50 -22.73 -57.74
C ALA A 775 -3.21 -21.52 -57.11
N GLU A 776 -4.16 -21.80 -56.22
CA GLU A 776 -4.83 -20.76 -55.46
C GLU A 776 -3.86 -20.22 -54.41
N ALA A 777 -3.50 -18.93 -54.51
CA ALA A 777 -2.69 -18.26 -53.51
C ALA A 777 -3.48 -18.13 -52.20
N VAL A 778 -2.85 -18.49 -51.08
CA VAL A 778 -3.48 -18.52 -49.76
C VAL A 778 -3.17 -17.22 -49.05
N GLN A 779 -4.21 -16.54 -48.58
CA GLN A 779 -4.00 -15.33 -47.76
C GLN A 779 -3.47 -15.77 -46.40
N PHE A 780 -2.43 -15.11 -45.90
CA PHE A 780 -1.90 -15.36 -44.56
C PHE A 780 -1.78 -14.08 -43.71
N ALA A 781 -1.83 -12.90 -44.35
CA ALA A 781 -1.82 -11.66 -43.60
C ALA A 781 -2.60 -10.52 -44.29
N HIS A 782 -2.89 -9.48 -43.54
CA HIS A 782 -3.49 -8.23 -43.95
C HIS A 782 -2.79 -7.04 -43.27
N LEU A 783 -2.27 -6.10 -44.06
CA LEU A 783 -1.65 -4.88 -43.56
C LEU A 783 -2.64 -3.72 -43.60
N ASP A 784 -3.09 -3.25 -42.43
CA ASP A 784 -4.20 -2.30 -42.31
C ASP A 784 -3.91 -0.92 -42.93
N ASN A 785 -2.66 -0.48 -42.85
CA ASN A 785 -2.18 0.81 -43.31
C ASN A 785 -1.65 0.79 -44.75
N ARG A 786 -1.71 -0.38 -45.41
CA ARG A 786 -1.40 -0.60 -46.83
C ARG A 786 -0.07 0.05 -47.28
N PRO A 787 1.05 -0.29 -46.62
CA PRO A 787 2.35 0.32 -46.90
C PRO A 787 2.85 -0.07 -48.29
N VAL A 788 3.87 0.62 -48.78
CA VAL A 788 4.57 0.21 -50.02
C VAL A 788 5.60 -0.85 -49.65
N LEU A 789 5.22 -2.12 -49.68
CA LEU A 789 6.15 -3.22 -49.40
C LEU A 789 7.12 -3.45 -50.57
N THR A 790 8.30 -3.95 -50.22
CA THR A 790 9.33 -4.45 -51.12
C THR A 790 9.87 -5.78 -50.58
N ALA A 791 10.59 -6.54 -51.40
CA ALA A 791 11.27 -7.75 -50.96
C ALA A 791 12.23 -7.53 -49.77
N GLN A 792 12.72 -6.30 -49.54
CA GLN A 792 13.59 -6.00 -48.40
C GLN A 792 12.86 -6.02 -47.06
N ASP A 793 11.52 -5.96 -47.05
CA ASP A 793 10.72 -6.01 -45.83
C ASP A 793 10.56 -7.45 -45.29
N PHE A 794 11.02 -8.45 -46.04
CA PHE A 794 10.93 -9.86 -45.69
C PHE A 794 12.30 -10.42 -45.27
N ILE A 795 12.28 -11.32 -44.28
CA ILE A 795 13.43 -12.11 -43.85
C ILE A 795 13.03 -13.57 -43.67
N LEU A 796 14.02 -14.48 -43.67
CA LEU A 796 13.80 -15.90 -43.41
C LEU A 796 14.33 -16.31 -42.05
N MET A 797 13.59 -17.22 -41.41
CA MET A 797 13.99 -17.94 -40.21
C MET A 797 14.00 -19.46 -40.47
N VAL A 798 14.80 -20.18 -39.69
CA VAL A 798 15.07 -21.62 -39.81
C VAL A 798 14.78 -22.30 -38.49
#